data_AF-A0A1G9NIW9-F1
#
_entry.id   AF-A0A1G9NIW9-F1
#
_cell.length_a   1.000
_cell.length_b   1.000
_cell.length_c   1.000
_cell.angle_alpha   90.00
_cell.angle_beta   90.00
_cell.angle_gamma   90.00
#
_symmetry.space_group_name_H-M   'P 1'
#
loop_
_entity.id
_entity.type
_entity.pdbx_description
1 polymer ?
#
loop_
_entity_poly.entity_id
_entity_poly.type
_entity_poly.pdbx_seq_one_letter_code
_entity_poly.pdbx_strand_id
1 'polypeptide(L)'
;MKNATSLKQTALWLSRGLCAVLLLAGLPARGQSFTHPGLLHTQSDFDRMKTKVTANAEPWKSGWDVLTANSHSSLTRAFTNPVPSIVYRGYDGVHSENYASLFRDAASAYATALRWKISGDDAYAEKSIAILNAWSAGMTEISGTSDKFLLAGIQGYQLANAAEIMRSYSGWASADFTRFQNWMLTVFYSMNHDFLVNHNGACISHYWANWDLCNTASMLAIGVLCDRRDIYNEAVSYFKTGAGAGSIQNVVPFLHDSLGQWQESGRDQGHTVLGVALAGSFCEMAWNQGDDLYGYDDNRLLKGFEYIAKYNLGYEVPYSTYSNCIGVVQTIVSADGRGNLRPVWEMVYNHYARRKGLSVPHIERFAQIVRPEGGGGNFGPNSGGYDQLGYGTLTFTLDAPPRPNDQTITFPAIASKDYNAPDFNPGATATSGLDIVYSVVDPAIATVNTDGTIHVLKPGTTTILAQQMGDAAYNPAPIVSQSLTVNPIPGVVDGTWSNATGTTTSTISSTAGSADLTWPGQTFVVGDLVRLTGTVPGGFTTGTAYHVVAASGNTLQLSNRPNGTPFVATTTIANGTGIRFQKWSVAANWSGGTVPGGAQSTATFGATNFSNIGGVTMDGNITIGSLVYASNGTSELHLASGLNGGTLTFSTLSGVPSITMINSGTRKLFLGNAINNARVPLKIVGTQGLRVYTPVYGGGNPAGLRIQAAMDWSGLSGGFTLAQGTIELHNTTPNATDADNVLLPLQRFSVGTEGPAFVAFTGTNASRQTIGALDGTEDAYIVAKTSINNGTATLVIGADNQNGNYEGKLGIGPASQAGDMGRLDIEKTGTGTQTLAGIIYNGNTSAGASNPSRVTVNAGKLILSGNNQYLGATTVNGGVLAINGTGVSPVTVSAGTLGGSGSIGAALSIGTGSGTGAFIAPGNSVGTLTTTSPTTLNADATYAVEYNSASAVFDKLVTNGLTLQNAKLTLTNLGGDTVLTSGSWTIVDNTSADPVAGTFLGLAEGSTVSDGVNTFKISYIGGTGNDVTLSIAGGPLPVTWLDFRASVTGDGEVLLSWATADERNNHHFEIQRSADARQFEAIGTVPQSAARRYAFTDVRPLSGISYYRLKQVDNDGAYETGRVVSVDTRGTFQVGPNPSSDMVRLRLPEGSALERVQVTDLSGRVVLTDHRLTLSLRGLAAGMYLLKAELDNGRVFTRRILHQEQ
;
A
#
# COMPACT_ATOMS: atom_id res chain seq x y z
N MET A 1 5.63 27.54 -53.51
CA MET A 1 6.04 26.11 -53.45
C MET A 1 7.30 26.07 -52.59
N LYS A 2 7.23 25.51 -51.37
CA LYS A 2 7.74 24.16 -51.01
C LYS A 2 9.24 24.05 -51.33
N ASN A 3 10.19 24.04 -50.39
CA ASN A 3 10.28 23.17 -49.20
C ASN A 3 11.32 23.64 -48.17
N ALA A 4 11.27 23.02 -46.98
CA ALA A 4 12.37 22.79 -46.03
C ALA A 4 13.14 23.99 -45.44
N THR A 5 12.86 24.28 -44.17
CA THR A 5 13.84 24.81 -43.21
C THR A 5 13.87 23.90 -41.99
N SER A 6 15.06 23.41 -41.66
CA SER A 6 15.33 22.59 -40.47
C SER A 6 15.96 23.44 -39.36
N LEU A 7 15.84 22.95 -38.12
CA LEU A 7 16.71 23.23 -36.97
C LEU A 7 16.76 24.68 -36.41
N LYS A 8 16.23 24.85 -35.19
CA LYS A 8 17.00 25.27 -33.99
C LYS A 8 16.15 25.22 -32.70
N GLN A 9 16.78 24.72 -31.62
CA GLN A 9 16.58 25.04 -30.19
C GLN A 9 15.12 24.93 -29.65
N THR A 10 14.74 23.97 -28.81
CA THR A 10 15.26 23.60 -27.47
C THR A 10 15.24 24.74 -26.44
N ALA A 11 14.42 24.51 -25.39
CA ALA A 11 14.30 25.21 -24.09
C ALA A 11 13.33 26.40 -23.94
N LEU A 12 12.50 26.26 -22.87
CA LEU A 12 11.66 27.25 -22.18
C LEU A 12 10.40 27.81 -22.88
N TRP A 13 9.22 27.33 -22.47
CA TRP A 13 8.12 28.16 -21.91
C TRP A 13 7.15 27.28 -21.09
N LEU A 14 6.69 27.81 -19.96
CA LEU A 14 5.75 27.14 -19.04
C LEU A 14 4.27 27.26 -19.49
N SER A 15 3.45 26.37 -18.93
CA SER A 15 2.04 26.55 -18.60
C SER A 15 1.00 26.62 -19.73
N ARG A 16 0.14 25.59 -19.78
CA ARG A 16 -1.35 25.60 -19.64
C ARG A 16 -1.94 24.39 -20.35
N GLY A 17 -2.76 23.60 -19.65
CA GLY A 17 -3.35 22.39 -20.23
C GLY A 17 -4.04 21.40 -19.28
N LEU A 18 -4.00 21.59 -17.96
CA LEU A 18 -4.84 20.83 -17.01
C LEU A 18 -6.09 21.65 -16.65
N CYS A 19 -7.23 21.31 -17.24
CA CYS A 19 -8.58 21.31 -16.63
C CYS A 19 -9.67 20.96 -17.68
N ALA A 20 -10.73 20.27 -17.23
CA ALA A 20 -11.83 19.69 -18.01
C ALA A 20 -11.37 18.59 -19.01
N VAL A 21 -11.72 17.31 -18.84
CA VAL A 21 -13.09 16.78 -18.73
C VAL A 21 -13.18 15.68 -17.66
N LEU A 22 -14.20 15.77 -16.79
CA LEU A 22 -14.61 14.63 -15.95
C LEU A 22 -16.12 14.72 -15.66
N LEU A 23 -16.95 14.32 -16.64
CA LEU A 23 -18.37 14.05 -16.46
C LEU A 23 -18.93 13.30 -17.69
N LEU A 24 -18.86 11.97 -17.66
CA LEU A 24 -19.62 11.03 -18.50
C LEU A 24 -19.36 9.57 -18.06
N ALA A 25 -19.75 9.23 -16.83
CA ALA A 25 -19.88 7.82 -16.42
C ALA A 25 -21.30 7.35 -16.73
N GLY A 26 -21.48 6.61 -17.83
CA GLY A 26 -22.81 6.18 -18.30
C GLY A 26 -22.88 5.61 -19.72
N LEU A 27 -21.76 5.50 -20.44
CA LEU A 27 -21.66 4.83 -21.74
C LEU A 27 -20.37 4.00 -21.80
N PRO A 28 -20.34 2.85 -22.50
CA PRO A 28 -19.15 2.02 -22.62
C PRO A 28 -18.03 2.77 -23.34
N ALA A 29 -16.80 2.62 -22.84
CA ALA A 29 -15.62 3.32 -23.36
C ALA A 29 -15.36 2.98 -24.83
N ARG A 30 -15.08 4.00 -25.66
CA ARG A 30 -14.48 3.79 -26.99
C ARG A 30 -13.09 3.19 -26.82
N GLY A 31 -12.79 2.17 -27.62
CA GLY A 31 -11.70 1.22 -27.35
C GLY A 31 -10.31 1.83 -27.23
N GLN A 32 -9.60 1.37 -26.20
CA GLN A 32 -8.14 1.51 -26.05
C GLN A 32 -7.44 0.78 -27.20
N SER A 33 -6.54 1.47 -27.91
CA SER A 33 -5.64 0.85 -28.89
C SER A 33 -4.63 -0.06 -28.20
N PHE A 34 -4.24 -1.16 -28.85
CA PHE A 34 -3.23 -2.07 -28.31
C PHE A 34 -1.82 -1.45 -28.34
N THR A 35 -0.98 -1.92 -27.42
CA THR A 35 0.46 -1.65 -27.35
C THR A 35 1.20 -2.63 -28.25
N HIS A 36 2.14 -2.13 -29.06
CA HIS A 36 2.94 -2.93 -29.99
C HIS A 36 4.44 -2.54 -29.95
N PRO A 37 5.37 -3.50 -29.81
CA PRO A 37 5.12 -4.89 -29.41
C PRO A 37 4.52 -4.92 -27.99
N GLY A 38 3.54 -5.80 -27.76
CA GLY A 38 2.86 -5.88 -26.45
C GLY A 38 2.22 -7.23 -26.12
N LEU A 39 2.74 -8.32 -26.70
CA LEU A 39 2.44 -9.68 -26.19
C LEU A 39 3.34 -9.99 -25.00
N LEU A 40 4.13 -11.07 -25.02
CA LEU A 40 4.98 -11.43 -23.86
C LEU A 40 6.08 -10.40 -23.57
N HIS A 41 6.47 -9.60 -24.56
CA HIS A 41 7.55 -8.62 -24.44
C HIS A 41 7.13 -7.28 -25.05
N THR A 42 7.43 -6.21 -24.33
CA THR A 42 7.33 -4.82 -24.80
C THR A 42 8.66 -4.35 -25.38
N GLN A 43 8.69 -3.13 -25.95
CA GLN A 43 9.95 -2.57 -26.45
C GLN A 43 10.96 -2.30 -25.32
N SER A 44 10.51 -1.90 -24.13
CA SER A 44 11.39 -1.68 -22.98
C SER A 44 11.97 -2.98 -22.42
N ASP A 45 11.28 -4.12 -22.61
CA ASP A 45 11.85 -5.44 -22.31
C ASP A 45 13.02 -5.76 -23.24
N PHE A 46 12.88 -5.52 -24.55
CA PHE A 46 13.98 -5.72 -25.50
C PHE A 46 15.16 -4.79 -25.23
N ASP A 47 14.88 -3.52 -24.89
CA ASP A 47 15.92 -2.55 -24.53
C ASP A 47 16.66 -3.00 -23.26
N ARG A 48 15.94 -3.49 -22.23
CA ARG A 48 16.54 -4.11 -21.03
C ARG A 48 17.42 -5.30 -21.40
N MET A 49 16.90 -6.27 -22.14
CA MET A 49 17.64 -7.48 -22.56
C MET A 49 18.93 -7.09 -23.27
N LYS A 50 18.84 -6.19 -24.26
CA LYS A 50 19.98 -5.71 -25.04
C LYS A 50 21.04 -5.03 -24.17
N THR A 51 20.63 -4.10 -23.31
CA THR A 51 21.55 -3.41 -22.38
C THR A 51 22.25 -4.40 -21.45
N LYS A 52 21.53 -5.34 -20.84
CA LYS A 52 22.09 -6.32 -19.90
C LYS A 52 23.04 -7.31 -20.58
N VAL A 53 22.69 -7.81 -21.76
CA VAL A 53 23.54 -8.71 -22.55
C VAL A 53 24.81 -7.98 -23.02
N THR A 54 24.70 -6.75 -23.53
CA THR A 54 25.87 -5.95 -23.95
C THR A 54 26.80 -5.65 -22.77
N ALA A 55 26.25 -5.47 -21.57
CA ALA A 55 27.02 -5.27 -20.34
C ALA A 55 27.61 -6.57 -19.72
N ASN A 56 27.34 -7.74 -20.31
CA ASN A 56 27.63 -9.06 -19.71
C ASN A 56 27.05 -9.22 -18.28
N ALA A 57 25.88 -8.64 -18.01
CA ALA A 57 25.24 -8.70 -16.70
C ALA A 57 24.53 -10.03 -16.48
N GLU A 58 24.84 -10.71 -15.37
CA GLU A 58 24.13 -11.92 -14.96
C GLU A 58 22.80 -11.59 -14.25
N PRO A 59 21.75 -12.43 -14.39
CA PRO A 59 21.72 -13.70 -15.12
C PRO A 59 21.34 -13.59 -16.61
N TRP A 60 21.10 -12.37 -17.13
CA TRP A 60 20.73 -12.16 -18.54
C TRP A 60 21.77 -12.70 -19.52
N LYS A 61 23.06 -12.57 -19.18
CA LYS A 61 24.17 -13.12 -19.99
C LYS A 61 24.12 -14.64 -20.05
N SER A 62 23.92 -15.34 -18.94
CA SER A 62 23.67 -16.80 -18.94
C SER A 62 22.45 -17.18 -19.78
N GLY A 63 21.33 -16.43 -19.69
CA GLY A 63 20.15 -16.67 -20.52
C GLY A 63 20.39 -16.45 -22.02
N TRP A 64 21.21 -15.46 -22.38
CA TRP A 64 21.66 -15.23 -23.75
C TRP A 64 22.55 -16.35 -24.29
N ASP A 65 23.44 -16.89 -23.45
CA ASP A 65 24.29 -18.01 -23.84
C ASP A 65 23.47 -19.29 -24.10
N VAL A 66 22.42 -19.54 -23.30
CA VAL A 66 21.46 -20.63 -23.57
C VAL A 66 20.69 -20.38 -24.88
N LEU A 67 20.23 -19.16 -25.14
CA LEU A 67 19.56 -18.83 -26.41
C LEU A 67 20.49 -19.04 -27.62
N THR A 68 21.73 -18.55 -27.55
CA THR A 68 22.68 -18.63 -28.68
C THR A 68 23.23 -20.03 -28.93
N ALA A 69 23.34 -20.86 -27.89
CA ALA A 69 23.70 -22.28 -28.01
C ALA A 69 22.55 -23.17 -28.51
N ASN A 70 21.29 -22.75 -28.37
CA ASN A 70 20.15 -23.55 -28.84
C ASN A 70 20.09 -23.58 -30.39
N SER A 71 20.09 -24.81 -30.96
CA SER A 71 20.02 -25.02 -32.42
C SER A 71 18.83 -24.33 -33.12
N HIS A 72 17.71 -24.10 -32.41
CA HIS A 72 16.54 -23.39 -32.92
C HIS A 72 16.80 -21.90 -33.19
N SER A 73 17.80 -21.30 -32.55
CA SER A 73 18.22 -19.92 -32.82
C SER A 73 19.28 -19.81 -33.93
N SER A 74 19.70 -20.93 -34.57
CA SER A 74 20.74 -20.94 -35.61
C SER A 74 20.21 -20.58 -37.00
N LEU A 75 20.93 -19.70 -37.70
CA LEU A 75 20.68 -19.38 -39.12
C LEU A 75 20.78 -20.61 -40.04
N THR A 76 21.67 -21.56 -39.72
CA THR A 76 21.93 -22.76 -40.54
C THR A 76 20.91 -23.88 -40.35
N ARG A 77 20.03 -23.78 -39.34
CA ARG A 77 18.98 -24.78 -39.11
C ARG A 77 17.98 -24.78 -40.27
N ALA A 78 17.74 -25.92 -40.90
CA ALA A 78 16.65 -26.05 -41.86
C ALA A 78 15.28 -25.97 -41.17
N PHE A 79 14.33 -25.30 -41.80
CA PHE A 79 12.91 -25.29 -41.42
C PHE A 79 12.08 -26.08 -42.44
N THR A 80 10.82 -26.37 -42.13
CA THR A 80 9.93 -27.18 -42.96
C THR A 80 9.63 -26.49 -44.29
N ASN A 81 10.08 -27.06 -45.41
CA ASN A 81 9.81 -26.57 -46.75
C ASN A 81 9.91 -27.74 -47.77
N PRO A 82 8.86 -28.05 -48.57
CA PRO A 82 7.53 -27.43 -48.56
C PRO A 82 6.79 -27.67 -47.23
N VAL A 83 5.98 -26.69 -46.84
CA VAL A 83 5.07 -26.80 -45.69
C VAL A 83 3.86 -27.69 -46.06
N PRO A 84 3.41 -28.61 -45.17
CA PRO A 84 2.18 -29.38 -45.38
C PRO A 84 0.95 -28.47 -45.43
N SER A 85 0.03 -28.73 -46.37
CA SER A 85 -1.26 -28.01 -46.44
C SER A 85 -2.18 -28.30 -45.26
N ILE A 86 -2.13 -29.53 -44.73
CA ILE A 86 -2.87 -29.95 -43.55
C ILE A 86 -1.89 -30.44 -42.48
N VAL A 87 -2.04 -29.91 -41.26
CA VAL A 87 -1.28 -30.37 -40.10
C VAL A 87 -2.16 -31.22 -39.20
N TYR A 88 -1.78 -32.50 -39.05
CA TYR A 88 -2.47 -33.50 -38.25
C TYR A 88 -1.83 -33.64 -36.87
N ARG A 89 -2.64 -33.66 -35.81
CA ARG A 89 -2.24 -34.03 -34.44
C ARG A 89 -3.10 -35.18 -33.90
N GLY A 90 -2.41 -36.23 -33.43
CA GLY A 90 -3.01 -37.54 -33.18
C GLY A 90 -3.40 -38.26 -34.48
N TYR A 91 -3.39 -39.59 -34.44
CA TYR A 91 -3.78 -40.46 -35.56
C TYR A 91 -5.30 -40.62 -35.62
N ASP A 92 -5.92 -40.22 -36.74
CA ASP A 92 -7.37 -40.27 -36.95
C ASP A 92 -7.89 -41.60 -37.55
N GLY A 93 -7.01 -42.59 -37.71
CA GLY A 93 -7.29 -43.86 -38.41
C GLY A 93 -6.88 -43.86 -39.88
N VAL A 94 -6.51 -42.71 -40.47
CA VAL A 94 -6.13 -42.57 -41.89
C VAL A 94 -4.80 -41.82 -42.04
N HIS A 95 -4.64 -40.70 -41.33
CA HIS A 95 -3.53 -39.76 -41.47
C HIS A 95 -2.60 -39.81 -40.25
N SER A 96 -1.31 -40.06 -40.49
CA SER A 96 -0.27 -39.96 -39.45
C SER A 96 -0.05 -38.52 -39.02
N GLU A 97 0.23 -38.31 -37.74
CA GLU A 97 0.52 -36.98 -37.22
C GLU A 97 1.81 -36.38 -37.79
N ASN A 98 1.80 -35.08 -38.08
CA ASN A 98 2.93 -34.35 -38.69
C ASN A 98 3.25 -33.01 -37.97
N TYR A 99 2.49 -32.65 -36.93
CA TYR A 99 2.59 -31.39 -36.17
C TYR A 99 3.96 -31.06 -35.57
N ALA A 100 4.86 -32.05 -35.44
CA ALA A 100 6.22 -31.82 -34.98
C ALA A 100 7.04 -30.93 -35.91
N SER A 101 6.65 -30.80 -37.18
CA SER A 101 7.15 -29.77 -38.10
C SER A 101 6.86 -28.35 -37.55
N LEU A 102 5.59 -28.07 -37.25
CA LEU A 102 5.10 -26.77 -36.81
C LEU A 102 5.71 -26.32 -35.47
N PHE A 103 5.71 -27.15 -34.42
CA PHE A 103 6.20 -26.70 -33.10
C PHE A 103 7.71 -26.41 -33.10
N ARG A 104 8.50 -27.15 -33.90
CA ARG A 104 9.95 -26.91 -34.03
C ARG A 104 10.24 -25.63 -34.78
N ASP A 105 9.42 -25.29 -35.77
CA ASP A 105 9.58 -24.09 -36.58
C ASP A 105 9.04 -22.84 -35.85
N ALA A 106 7.93 -22.94 -35.12
CA ALA A 106 7.44 -21.88 -34.24
C ALA A 106 8.48 -21.48 -33.17
N ALA A 107 9.09 -22.47 -32.50
CA ALA A 107 10.18 -22.24 -31.57
C ALA A 107 11.42 -21.64 -32.23
N SER A 108 11.71 -22.01 -33.50
CA SER A 108 12.82 -21.43 -34.25
C SER A 108 12.55 -19.96 -34.62
N ALA A 109 11.35 -19.64 -35.12
CA ALA A 109 10.94 -18.28 -35.48
C ALA A 109 10.97 -17.33 -34.28
N TYR A 110 10.48 -17.77 -33.11
CA TYR A 110 10.57 -16.99 -31.87
C TYR A 110 12.03 -16.83 -31.40
N ALA A 111 12.82 -17.90 -31.40
CA ALA A 111 14.22 -17.83 -30.98
C ALA A 111 15.04 -16.89 -31.88
N THR A 112 14.85 -16.92 -33.21
CA THR A 112 15.55 -15.99 -34.10
C THR A 112 15.00 -14.56 -34.01
N ALA A 113 13.70 -14.36 -33.73
CA ALA A 113 13.15 -13.03 -33.43
C ALA A 113 13.79 -12.40 -32.18
N LEU A 114 14.00 -13.19 -31.11
CA LEU A 114 14.76 -12.75 -29.93
C LEU A 114 16.23 -12.44 -30.25
N ARG A 115 16.91 -13.31 -31.04
CA ARG A 115 18.28 -13.06 -31.49
C ARG A 115 18.38 -11.72 -32.22
N TRP A 116 17.46 -11.42 -33.13
CA TRP A 116 17.41 -10.15 -33.85
C TRP A 116 17.21 -8.96 -32.91
N LYS A 117 16.15 -8.93 -32.08
CA LYS A 117 15.86 -7.80 -31.18
C LYS A 117 17.04 -7.41 -30.29
N ILE A 118 17.76 -8.41 -29.78
CA ILE A 118 18.86 -8.21 -28.82
C ILE A 118 20.16 -7.84 -29.55
N SER A 119 20.55 -8.59 -30.60
CA SER A 119 21.82 -8.34 -31.31
C SER A 119 21.77 -7.19 -32.32
N GLY A 120 20.62 -6.96 -32.96
CA GLY A 120 20.48 -6.10 -34.14
C GLY A 120 20.98 -6.73 -35.45
N ASP A 121 21.24 -8.04 -35.48
CA ASP A 121 21.62 -8.76 -36.71
C ASP A 121 20.36 -9.20 -37.49
N ASP A 122 20.12 -8.51 -38.60
CA ASP A 122 18.95 -8.69 -39.46
C ASP A 122 18.87 -10.08 -40.12
N ALA A 123 19.96 -10.85 -40.20
CA ALA A 123 19.90 -12.22 -40.72
C ALA A 123 18.96 -13.12 -39.87
N TYR A 124 18.84 -12.83 -38.56
CA TYR A 124 17.90 -13.54 -37.68
C TYR A 124 16.44 -13.08 -37.88
N ALA A 125 16.22 -11.82 -38.26
CA ALA A 125 14.91 -11.30 -38.64
C ALA A 125 14.43 -11.97 -39.94
N GLU A 126 15.28 -11.94 -40.97
CA GLU A 126 15.04 -12.61 -42.25
C GLU A 126 14.74 -14.10 -42.05
N LYS A 127 15.50 -14.78 -41.18
CA LYS A 127 15.26 -16.19 -40.82
C LYS A 127 13.90 -16.41 -40.15
N SER A 128 13.51 -15.54 -39.22
CA SER A 128 12.20 -15.62 -38.56
C SER A 128 11.05 -15.47 -39.56
N ILE A 129 11.13 -14.42 -40.39
CA ILE A 129 10.10 -14.11 -41.38
C ILE A 129 10.03 -15.16 -42.48
N ALA A 130 11.15 -15.74 -42.91
CA ALA A 130 11.14 -16.84 -43.88
C ALA A 130 10.32 -18.05 -43.38
N ILE A 131 10.40 -18.36 -42.08
CA ILE A 131 9.61 -19.41 -41.44
C ILE A 131 8.12 -19.00 -41.38
N LEU A 132 7.82 -17.82 -40.84
CA LEU A 132 6.44 -17.32 -40.70
C LEU A 132 5.72 -17.18 -42.06
N ASN A 133 6.44 -16.74 -43.09
CA ASN A 133 5.93 -16.63 -44.46
C ASN A 133 5.69 -18.00 -45.10
N ALA A 134 6.60 -18.96 -44.94
CA ALA A 134 6.42 -20.31 -45.48
C ALA A 134 5.19 -21.01 -44.88
N TRP A 135 5.00 -20.90 -43.56
CA TRP A 135 3.85 -21.49 -42.87
C TRP A 135 2.53 -20.83 -43.26
N SER A 136 2.45 -19.49 -43.24
CA SER A 136 1.23 -18.75 -43.64
C SER A 136 0.90 -18.82 -45.14
N ALA A 137 1.82 -19.26 -45.99
CA ALA A 137 1.57 -19.50 -47.41
C ALA A 137 1.22 -20.96 -47.75
N GLY A 138 1.78 -21.92 -47.01
CA GLY A 138 1.65 -23.34 -47.31
C GLY A 138 0.53 -24.07 -46.57
N MET A 139 0.28 -23.73 -45.30
CA MET A 139 -0.66 -24.44 -44.43
C MET A 139 -2.06 -23.82 -44.48
N THR A 140 -3.08 -24.63 -44.75
CA THR A 140 -4.49 -24.17 -44.87
C THR A 140 -5.42 -24.74 -43.80
N GLU A 141 -5.05 -25.86 -43.15
CA GLU A 141 -5.93 -26.56 -42.21
C GLU A 141 -5.15 -27.20 -41.03
N ILE A 142 -5.79 -27.22 -39.86
CA ILE A 142 -5.40 -28.02 -38.70
C ILE A 142 -6.42 -29.17 -38.60
N SER A 143 -5.97 -30.42 -38.46
CA SER A 143 -6.85 -31.59 -38.51
C SER A 143 -6.39 -32.75 -37.60
N GLY A 144 -7.11 -33.87 -37.66
CA GLY A 144 -6.88 -35.05 -36.83
C GLY A 144 -7.86 -35.17 -35.64
N THR A 145 -7.36 -35.77 -34.56
CA THR A 145 -8.11 -36.11 -33.33
C THR A 145 -8.55 -34.85 -32.54
N SER A 146 -9.08 -35.01 -31.32
CA SER A 146 -9.30 -33.90 -30.39
C SER A 146 -8.05 -33.03 -30.20
N ASP A 147 -6.85 -33.63 -30.21
CA ASP A 147 -5.59 -32.94 -29.90
C ASP A 147 -5.25 -31.80 -30.87
N LYS A 148 -5.93 -31.73 -32.02
CA LYS A 148 -5.87 -30.58 -32.94
C LYS A 148 -6.17 -29.24 -32.26
N PHE A 149 -7.03 -29.22 -31.23
CA PHE A 149 -7.30 -28.02 -30.43
C PHE A 149 -6.13 -27.62 -29.52
N LEU A 150 -5.32 -28.59 -29.05
CA LEU A 150 -4.05 -28.29 -28.36
C LEU A 150 -3.01 -27.71 -29.33
N LEU A 151 -2.99 -28.16 -30.59
CA LEU A 151 -2.13 -27.55 -31.61
C LEU A 151 -2.55 -26.11 -31.90
N ALA A 152 -3.84 -25.89 -32.17
CA ALA A 152 -4.37 -24.57 -32.45
C ALA A 152 -4.11 -23.60 -31.29
N GLY A 153 -4.28 -24.03 -30.04
CA GLY A 153 -3.99 -23.19 -28.88
C GLY A 153 -2.48 -22.93 -28.69
N ILE A 154 -1.70 -24.00 -28.55
CA ILE A 154 -0.27 -23.89 -28.22
C ILE A 154 0.53 -23.25 -29.35
N GLN A 155 0.44 -23.74 -30.58
CA GLN A 155 1.22 -23.15 -31.68
C GLN A 155 0.65 -21.78 -32.11
N GLY A 156 -0.66 -21.54 -31.93
CA GLY A 156 -1.29 -20.26 -32.25
C GLY A 156 -0.68 -19.09 -31.47
N TYR A 157 -0.63 -19.18 -30.13
CA TYR A 157 -0.06 -18.10 -29.31
C TYR A 157 1.46 -17.94 -29.52
N GLN A 158 2.17 -19.05 -29.80
CA GLN A 158 3.62 -19.04 -30.06
C GLN A 158 3.97 -18.31 -31.36
N LEU A 159 3.25 -18.63 -32.44
CA LEU A 159 3.41 -18.00 -33.75
C LEU A 159 3.00 -16.52 -33.70
N ALA A 160 1.92 -16.19 -32.97
CA ALA A 160 1.52 -14.80 -32.77
C ALA A 160 2.59 -14.00 -32.01
N ASN A 161 3.23 -14.56 -30.99
CA ASN A 161 4.34 -13.92 -30.29
C ASN A 161 5.56 -13.70 -31.20
N ALA A 162 5.97 -14.70 -31.99
CA ALA A 162 7.06 -14.53 -32.95
C ALA A 162 6.75 -13.42 -33.97
N ALA A 163 5.55 -13.41 -34.54
CA ALA A 163 5.10 -12.39 -35.48
C ALA A 163 5.02 -10.99 -34.85
N GLU A 164 4.53 -10.85 -33.62
CA GLU A 164 4.43 -9.56 -32.94
C GLU A 164 5.81 -8.92 -32.69
N ILE A 165 6.83 -9.73 -32.37
CA ILE A 165 8.22 -9.25 -32.30
C ILE A 165 8.66 -8.71 -33.66
N MET A 166 8.37 -9.46 -34.72
CA MET A 166 8.74 -9.14 -36.09
C MET A 166 7.92 -8.01 -36.73
N ARG A 167 6.77 -7.61 -36.17
CA ARG A 167 5.93 -6.47 -36.64
C ARG A 167 6.75 -5.19 -36.86
N SER A 168 7.75 -4.97 -36.02
CA SER A 168 8.61 -3.78 -36.06
C SER A 168 9.79 -3.85 -37.04
N TYR A 169 9.99 -4.98 -37.74
CA TYR A 169 11.06 -5.13 -38.72
C TYR A 169 10.64 -4.64 -40.10
N SER A 170 11.35 -3.63 -40.62
CA SER A 170 11.04 -2.97 -41.90
C SER A 170 11.20 -3.87 -43.14
N GLY A 171 11.91 -5.00 -43.02
CA GLY A 171 12.04 -5.98 -44.11
C GLY A 171 10.87 -6.96 -44.24
N TRP A 172 9.89 -6.96 -43.33
CA TRP A 172 8.68 -7.77 -43.54
C TRP A 172 7.74 -7.04 -44.53
N ALA A 173 7.53 -7.62 -45.71
CA ALA A 173 6.61 -7.06 -46.68
C ALA A 173 5.18 -6.98 -46.09
N SER A 174 4.54 -5.83 -46.19
CA SER A 174 3.21 -5.59 -45.61
C SER A 174 2.15 -6.58 -46.12
N ALA A 175 2.22 -7.00 -47.38
CA ALA A 175 1.33 -8.03 -47.94
C ALA A 175 1.55 -9.42 -47.31
N ASP A 176 2.79 -9.76 -46.95
CA ASP A 176 3.11 -11.01 -46.26
C ASP A 176 2.60 -10.98 -44.81
N PHE A 177 2.80 -9.86 -44.11
CA PHE A 177 2.27 -9.67 -42.76
C PHE A 177 0.73 -9.73 -42.74
N THR A 178 0.05 -9.09 -43.69
CA THR A 178 -1.41 -9.19 -43.85
C THR A 178 -1.87 -10.62 -44.14
N ARG A 179 -1.15 -11.38 -44.98
CA ARG A 179 -1.44 -12.82 -45.17
C ARG A 179 -1.28 -13.57 -43.85
N PHE A 180 -0.21 -13.33 -43.11
CA PHE A 180 0.03 -13.96 -41.82
C PHE A 180 -1.10 -13.68 -40.81
N GLN A 181 -1.49 -12.42 -40.64
CA GLN A 181 -2.62 -12.03 -39.80
C GLN A 181 -3.92 -12.73 -40.22
N ASN A 182 -4.22 -12.77 -41.53
CA ASN A 182 -5.40 -13.48 -42.04
C ASN A 182 -5.33 -14.99 -41.75
N TRP A 183 -4.17 -15.62 -41.91
CA TRP A 183 -3.94 -17.04 -41.61
C TRP A 183 -4.16 -17.36 -40.12
N MET A 184 -3.67 -16.51 -39.22
CA MET A 184 -3.94 -16.63 -37.79
C MET A 184 -5.44 -16.54 -37.48
N LEU A 185 -6.17 -15.62 -38.14
CA LEU A 185 -7.62 -15.45 -37.97
C LEU A 185 -8.43 -16.63 -38.54
N THR A 186 -8.07 -17.16 -39.71
CA THR A 186 -8.88 -18.17 -40.42
C THR A 186 -8.57 -19.61 -40.03
N VAL A 187 -7.34 -19.90 -39.62
CA VAL A 187 -6.89 -21.28 -39.30
C VAL A 187 -6.81 -21.53 -37.78
N PHE A 188 -6.29 -20.58 -37.01
CA PHE A 188 -6.09 -20.77 -35.56
C PHE A 188 -7.28 -20.25 -34.75
N TYR A 189 -7.59 -18.95 -34.83
CA TYR A 189 -8.68 -18.33 -34.05
C TYR A 189 -10.02 -19.02 -34.26
N SER A 190 -10.37 -19.38 -35.50
CA SER A 190 -11.61 -20.10 -35.83
C SER A 190 -11.75 -21.41 -35.04
N MET A 191 -10.66 -22.19 -34.95
CA MET A 191 -10.59 -23.43 -34.19
C MET A 191 -10.54 -23.19 -32.68
N ASN A 192 -9.85 -22.14 -32.21
CA ASN A 192 -9.82 -21.79 -30.79
C ASN A 192 -11.21 -21.36 -30.28
N HIS A 193 -11.91 -20.53 -31.04
CA HIS A 193 -13.26 -20.08 -30.72
C HIS A 193 -14.26 -21.23 -30.74
N ASP A 194 -14.23 -22.09 -31.78
CA ASP A 194 -15.07 -23.30 -31.82
C ASP A 194 -14.85 -24.21 -30.60
N PHE A 195 -13.60 -24.37 -30.15
CA PHE A 195 -13.31 -25.13 -28.93
C PHE A 195 -13.94 -24.51 -27.67
N LEU A 196 -13.84 -23.20 -27.47
CA LEU A 196 -14.38 -22.55 -26.26
C LEU A 196 -15.91 -22.41 -26.26
N VAL A 197 -16.55 -22.46 -27.42
CA VAL A 197 -18.02 -22.38 -27.56
C VAL A 197 -18.68 -23.76 -27.56
N ASN A 198 -18.11 -24.72 -28.30
CA ASN A 198 -18.72 -26.03 -28.53
C ASN A 198 -18.03 -27.18 -27.79
N HIS A 199 -16.85 -26.97 -27.18
CA HIS A 199 -16.03 -27.97 -26.48
C HIS A 199 -15.90 -29.29 -27.25
N ASN A 200 -15.72 -29.23 -28.57
CA ASN A 200 -15.65 -30.40 -29.45
C ASN A 200 -16.86 -31.37 -29.27
N GLY A 201 -18.04 -30.84 -28.99
CA GLY A 201 -19.27 -31.60 -28.71
C GLY A 201 -19.31 -32.31 -27.35
N ALA A 202 -18.33 -32.08 -26.48
CA ALA A 202 -18.26 -32.70 -25.16
C ALA A 202 -18.93 -31.86 -24.07
N CYS A 203 -19.13 -32.47 -22.88
CA CYS A 203 -19.57 -31.74 -21.69
C CYS A 203 -18.46 -30.80 -21.19
N ILE A 204 -18.86 -29.68 -20.58
CA ILE A 204 -18.01 -28.50 -20.34
C ILE A 204 -16.74 -28.74 -19.50
N SER A 205 -16.73 -29.76 -18.64
CA SER A 205 -15.56 -30.16 -17.83
C SER A 205 -14.84 -31.42 -18.32
N HIS A 206 -15.12 -31.87 -19.55
CA HIS A 206 -14.45 -33.04 -20.13
C HIS A 206 -12.94 -32.84 -20.25
N TYR A 207 -12.53 -31.68 -20.79
CA TYR A 207 -11.14 -31.34 -21.04
C TYR A 207 -10.47 -30.73 -19.81
N TRP A 208 -9.14 -30.88 -19.75
CA TRP A 208 -8.30 -30.37 -18.67
C TRP A 208 -7.92 -28.90 -18.89
N ALA A 209 -7.58 -28.18 -17.82
CA ALA A 209 -7.26 -26.76 -17.83
C ALA A 209 -6.33 -26.31 -18.96
N ASN A 210 -5.26 -27.07 -19.27
CA ASN A 210 -4.33 -26.74 -20.35
C ASN A 210 -5.00 -26.58 -21.73
N TRP A 211 -6.11 -27.26 -22.01
CA TRP A 211 -6.83 -27.18 -23.28
C TRP A 211 -7.47 -25.80 -23.45
N ASP A 212 -8.34 -25.41 -22.53
CA ASP A 212 -8.98 -24.10 -22.54
C ASP A 212 -7.93 -22.98 -22.46
N LEU A 213 -6.93 -23.09 -21.57
CA LEU A 213 -5.88 -22.08 -21.38
C LEU A 213 -5.04 -21.84 -22.63
N CYS A 214 -4.69 -22.89 -23.39
CA CYS A 214 -3.92 -22.69 -24.63
C CYS A 214 -4.78 -22.04 -25.73
N ASN A 215 -6.08 -22.36 -25.79
CA ASN A 215 -7.00 -21.78 -26.75
C ASN A 215 -7.31 -20.30 -26.43
N THR A 216 -7.53 -19.95 -25.15
CA THR A 216 -7.67 -18.55 -24.72
C THR A 216 -6.38 -17.75 -24.90
N ALA A 217 -5.20 -18.33 -24.63
CA ALA A 217 -3.90 -17.69 -24.88
C ALA A 217 -3.68 -17.41 -26.37
N SER A 218 -4.06 -18.34 -27.27
CA SER A 218 -4.04 -18.12 -28.71
C SER A 218 -4.97 -16.98 -29.13
N MET A 219 -6.23 -17.01 -28.68
CA MET A 219 -7.20 -15.96 -29.00
C MET A 219 -6.75 -14.58 -28.51
N LEU A 220 -6.27 -14.47 -27.27
CA LEU A 220 -5.73 -13.21 -26.73
C LEU A 220 -4.55 -12.72 -27.58
N ALA A 221 -3.62 -13.61 -27.94
CA ALA A 221 -2.44 -13.27 -28.73
C ALA A 221 -2.79 -12.83 -30.16
N ILE A 222 -3.74 -13.53 -30.82
CA ILE A 222 -4.25 -13.19 -32.15
C ILE A 222 -5.06 -11.88 -32.11
N GLY A 223 -5.82 -11.64 -31.04
CA GLY A 223 -6.56 -10.40 -30.81
C GLY A 223 -5.65 -9.17 -30.83
N VAL A 224 -4.51 -9.22 -30.15
CA VAL A 224 -3.48 -8.16 -30.23
C VAL A 224 -2.82 -8.14 -31.62
N LEU A 225 -2.31 -9.27 -32.11
CA LEU A 225 -1.59 -9.33 -33.40
C LEU A 225 -2.41 -8.79 -34.59
N CYS A 226 -3.72 -9.02 -34.59
CA CYS A 226 -4.62 -8.63 -35.66
C CYS A 226 -5.41 -7.35 -35.36
N ASP A 227 -5.07 -6.62 -34.30
CA ASP A 227 -5.74 -5.38 -33.90
C ASP A 227 -7.27 -5.56 -33.64
N ARG A 228 -7.66 -6.76 -33.18
CA ARG A 228 -9.03 -7.23 -32.91
C ARG A 228 -9.35 -7.27 -31.42
N ARG A 229 -9.77 -6.11 -30.88
CA ARG A 229 -10.12 -5.95 -29.45
C ARG A 229 -11.33 -6.78 -29.01
N ASP A 230 -12.22 -7.13 -29.92
CA ASP A 230 -13.34 -8.05 -29.69
C ASP A 230 -12.85 -9.46 -29.33
N ILE A 231 -11.91 -10.02 -30.10
CA ILE A 231 -11.30 -11.34 -29.84
C ILE A 231 -10.54 -11.35 -28.51
N TYR A 232 -9.79 -10.28 -28.23
CA TYR A 232 -9.09 -10.12 -26.95
C TYR A 232 -10.07 -10.08 -25.77
N ASN A 233 -11.13 -9.27 -25.87
CA ASN A 233 -12.15 -9.14 -24.83
C ASN A 233 -12.90 -10.46 -24.59
N GLU A 234 -13.16 -11.25 -25.63
CA GLU A 234 -13.72 -12.60 -25.52
C GLU A 234 -12.82 -13.51 -24.68
N ALA A 235 -11.53 -13.58 -25.01
CA ALA A 235 -10.56 -14.39 -24.28
C ALA A 235 -10.43 -13.97 -22.80
N VAL A 236 -10.36 -12.66 -22.52
CA VAL A 236 -10.34 -12.12 -21.14
C VAL A 236 -11.64 -12.41 -20.38
N SER A 237 -12.79 -12.32 -21.05
CA SER A 237 -14.08 -12.63 -20.43
C SER A 237 -14.21 -14.12 -20.11
N TYR A 238 -13.74 -14.99 -21.02
CA TYR A 238 -13.68 -16.43 -20.78
C TYR A 238 -12.77 -16.78 -19.61
N PHE A 239 -11.57 -16.17 -19.53
CA PHE A 239 -10.67 -16.40 -18.41
C PHE A 239 -11.28 -15.96 -17.06
N LYS A 240 -12.04 -14.85 -17.02
CA LYS A 240 -12.67 -14.37 -15.78
C LYS A 240 -13.91 -15.17 -15.37
N THR A 241 -14.78 -15.51 -16.32
CA THR A 241 -16.16 -16.00 -16.04
C THR A 241 -16.64 -17.13 -16.96
N GLY A 242 -15.76 -17.73 -17.76
CA GLY A 242 -16.09 -18.83 -18.67
C GLY A 242 -16.49 -20.12 -17.93
N ALA A 243 -17.32 -20.94 -18.58
CA ALA A 243 -17.86 -22.15 -17.97
C ALA A 243 -16.90 -23.35 -17.97
N GLY A 244 -15.89 -23.37 -18.85
CA GLY A 244 -14.92 -24.46 -18.99
C GLY A 244 -13.73 -24.37 -18.03
N ALA A 245 -12.83 -25.34 -18.13
CA ALA A 245 -11.71 -25.54 -17.21
C ALA A 245 -10.68 -24.39 -17.22
N GLY A 246 -10.65 -23.53 -18.24
CA GLY A 246 -9.70 -22.43 -18.37
C GLY A 246 -10.11 -21.11 -17.74
N SER A 247 -11.29 -21.01 -17.12
CA SER A 247 -11.63 -19.85 -16.30
C SER A 247 -10.97 -19.94 -14.93
N ILE A 248 -10.58 -18.80 -14.34
CA ILE A 248 -9.70 -18.74 -13.17
C ILE A 248 -10.23 -19.56 -11.97
N GLN A 249 -11.55 -19.56 -11.75
CA GLN A 249 -12.19 -20.32 -10.67
C GLN A 249 -12.21 -21.83 -10.95
N ASN A 250 -12.25 -22.26 -12.21
CA ASN A 250 -12.21 -23.67 -12.60
C ASN A 250 -10.78 -24.20 -12.76
N VAL A 251 -9.80 -23.33 -13.03
CA VAL A 251 -8.37 -23.64 -13.16
C VAL A 251 -7.73 -23.90 -11.79
N VAL A 252 -8.19 -23.16 -10.77
CA VAL A 252 -7.88 -23.36 -9.35
C VAL A 252 -9.20 -23.63 -8.61
N PRO A 253 -9.79 -24.85 -8.71
CA PRO A 253 -11.14 -25.13 -8.20
C PRO A 253 -11.26 -25.06 -6.68
N PHE A 254 -10.18 -25.31 -5.93
CA PHE A 254 -10.19 -25.32 -4.47
C PHE A 254 -9.10 -24.41 -3.91
N LEU A 255 -9.47 -23.59 -2.91
CA LEU A 255 -8.54 -22.81 -2.10
C LEU A 255 -8.31 -23.53 -0.77
N HIS A 256 -7.07 -23.53 -0.31
CA HIS A 256 -6.62 -24.17 0.92
C HIS A 256 -5.67 -23.20 1.64
N ASP A 257 -6.15 -22.50 2.67
CA ASP A 257 -5.44 -21.42 3.35
C ASP A 257 -4.84 -20.39 2.36
N SER A 258 -3.51 -20.29 2.29
CA SER A 258 -2.74 -19.42 1.39
C SER A 258 -2.43 -20.03 0.01
N LEU A 259 -2.88 -21.25 -0.25
CA LEU A 259 -2.61 -22.01 -1.48
C LEU A 259 -3.88 -22.28 -2.28
N GLY A 260 -3.72 -22.61 -3.56
CA GLY A 260 -4.81 -22.95 -4.47
C GLY A 260 -4.50 -24.24 -5.20
N GLN A 261 -5.33 -25.26 -5.05
CA GLN A 261 -5.15 -26.52 -5.76
C GLN A 261 -5.41 -26.32 -7.26
N TRP A 262 -4.40 -26.56 -8.08
CA TRP A 262 -4.53 -26.53 -9.53
C TRP A 262 -5.33 -27.74 -10.03
N GLN A 263 -6.23 -27.53 -11.00
CA GLN A 263 -7.17 -28.53 -11.50
C GLN A 263 -6.51 -29.84 -11.97
N GLU A 264 -5.36 -29.76 -12.63
CA GLU A 264 -4.62 -30.94 -13.14
C GLU A 264 -3.74 -31.65 -12.09
N SER A 265 -3.66 -31.16 -10.85
CA SER A 265 -2.68 -31.67 -9.86
C SER A 265 -2.85 -33.15 -9.52
N GLY A 266 -4.06 -33.71 -9.69
CA GLY A 266 -4.33 -35.14 -9.47
C GLY A 266 -4.09 -36.01 -10.70
N ARG A 267 -3.74 -35.42 -11.85
CA ARG A 267 -3.44 -36.11 -13.10
C ARG A 267 -1.95 -36.44 -13.17
N ASP A 268 -1.13 -35.43 -13.40
CA ASP A 268 0.33 -35.51 -13.41
C ASP A 268 0.94 -34.09 -13.29
N GLN A 269 2.19 -34.01 -12.84
CA GLN A 269 2.86 -32.73 -12.67
C GLN A 269 3.39 -32.14 -13.97
N GLY A 270 3.56 -32.95 -15.03
CA GLY A 270 3.99 -32.48 -16.35
C GLY A 270 2.99 -31.49 -16.96
N HIS A 271 1.69 -31.77 -16.86
CA HIS A 271 0.63 -30.86 -17.32
C HIS A 271 0.25 -29.81 -16.27
N THR A 272 0.39 -30.11 -14.98
CA THR A 272 0.20 -29.12 -13.91
C THR A 272 1.18 -27.94 -14.08
N VAL A 273 2.47 -28.21 -14.35
CA VAL A 273 3.46 -27.14 -14.61
C VAL A 273 3.26 -26.48 -15.99
N LEU A 274 2.70 -27.17 -16.99
CA LEU A 274 2.24 -26.54 -18.24
C LEU A 274 1.13 -25.50 -17.97
N GLY A 275 0.27 -25.75 -16.99
CA GLY A 275 -0.74 -24.79 -16.53
C GLY A 275 -0.15 -23.44 -16.12
N VAL A 276 0.98 -23.44 -15.41
CA VAL A 276 1.75 -22.24 -15.05
C VAL A 276 2.22 -21.50 -16.31
N ALA A 277 2.72 -22.23 -17.31
CA ALA A 277 3.18 -21.66 -18.57
C ALA A 277 2.07 -20.90 -19.29
N LEU A 278 0.90 -21.53 -19.44
CA LEU A 278 -0.21 -21.02 -20.24
C LEU A 278 -0.93 -19.87 -19.52
N ALA A 279 -1.30 -20.04 -18.25
CA ALA A 279 -1.95 -19.00 -17.47
C ALA A 279 -1.02 -17.81 -17.18
N GLY A 280 0.26 -18.06 -16.91
CA GLY A 280 1.27 -17.01 -16.79
C GLY A 280 1.44 -16.23 -18.11
N SER A 281 1.55 -16.94 -19.25
CA SER A 281 1.66 -16.29 -20.56
C SER A 281 0.43 -15.45 -20.89
N PHE A 282 -0.77 -15.96 -20.60
CA PHE A 282 -2.04 -15.26 -20.77
C PHE A 282 -2.07 -13.96 -19.94
N CYS A 283 -1.72 -14.02 -18.66
CA CYS A 283 -1.72 -12.86 -17.77
C CYS A 283 -0.60 -11.86 -18.11
N GLU A 284 0.55 -12.32 -18.58
CA GLU A 284 1.65 -11.45 -19.01
C GLU A 284 1.30 -10.66 -20.27
N MET A 285 0.70 -11.32 -21.27
CA MET A 285 0.20 -10.66 -22.48
C MET A 285 -0.92 -9.65 -22.16
N ALA A 286 -1.81 -9.97 -21.21
CA ALA A 286 -2.85 -9.04 -20.75
C ALA A 286 -2.27 -7.85 -19.95
N TRP A 287 -1.29 -8.10 -19.08
CA TRP A 287 -0.58 -7.08 -18.29
C TRP A 287 0.09 -6.05 -19.20
N ASN A 288 0.72 -6.48 -20.28
CA ASN A 288 1.36 -5.60 -21.27
C ASN A 288 0.35 -4.79 -22.12
N GLN A 289 -0.95 -5.07 -22.01
CA GLN A 289 -2.05 -4.26 -22.55
C GLN A 289 -2.76 -3.40 -21.48
N GLY A 290 -2.34 -3.51 -20.22
CA GLY A 290 -2.85 -2.75 -19.07
C GLY A 290 -3.88 -3.47 -18.20
N ASP A 291 -4.17 -4.75 -18.45
CA ASP A 291 -5.12 -5.55 -17.68
C ASP A 291 -4.39 -6.41 -16.62
N ASP A 292 -4.53 -6.07 -15.33
CA ASP A 292 -3.99 -6.91 -14.23
C ASP A 292 -4.86 -8.15 -13.99
N LEU A 293 -4.53 -9.23 -14.71
CA LEU A 293 -5.15 -10.55 -14.54
C LEU A 293 -4.40 -11.45 -13.55
N TYR A 294 -3.15 -11.12 -13.20
CA TYR A 294 -2.38 -11.81 -12.17
C TYR A 294 -2.92 -11.55 -10.76
N GLY A 295 -3.43 -10.34 -10.50
CA GLY A 295 -4.07 -9.95 -9.25
C GLY A 295 -5.56 -10.29 -9.15
N TYR A 296 -6.17 -10.81 -10.21
CA TYR A 296 -7.61 -11.09 -10.26
C TYR A 296 -8.02 -12.20 -9.27
N ASP A 297 -9.25 -12.09 -8.74
CA ASP A 297 -9.84 -12.99 -7.74
C ASP A 297 -8.93 -13.19 -6.49
N ASP A 298 -8.49 -12.07 -5.90
CA ASP A 298 -7.55 -12.02 -4.76
C ASP A 298 -6.28 -12.86 -5.00
N ASN A 299 -5.58 -12.54 -6.11
CA ASN A 299 -4.38 -13.23 -6.56
C ASN A 299 -4.56 -14.77 -6.64
N ARG A 300 -5.71 -15.27 -7.13
CA ARG A 300 -6.00 -16.72 -7.16
C ARG A 300 -4.91 -17.53 -7.87
N LEU A 301 -4.37 -16.98 -8.96
CA LEU A 301 -3.26 -17.61 -9.69
C LEU A 301 -1.96 -17.64 -8.88
N LEU A 302 -1.66 -16.66 -8.02
CA LEU A 302 -0.51 -16.73 -7.12
C LEU A 302 -0.62 -17.93 -6.18
N LYS A 303 -1.79 -18.09 -5.54
CA LYS A 303 -2.11 -19.22 -4.65
C LYS A 303 -1.97 -20.55 -5.41
N GLY A 304 -2.41 -20.57 -6.67
CA GLY A 304 -2.22 -21.69 -7.61
C GLY A 304 -0.76 -22.00 -7.93
N PHE A 305 0.04 -21.00 -8.30
CA PHE A 305 1.43 -21.19 -8.70
C PHE A 305 2.34 -21.54 -7.51
N GLU A 306 2.10 -20.96 -6.33
CA GLU A 306 2.78 -21.35 -5.08
C GLU A 306 2.45 -22.80 -4.69
N TYR A 307 1.20 -23.25 -4.86
CA TYR A 307 0.82 -24.65 -4.64
C TYR A 307 1.61 -25.61 -5.54
N ILE A 308 1.65 -25.32 -6.84
CA ILE A 308 2.35 -26.16 -7.83
C ILE A 308 3.86 -26.17 -7.54
N ALA A 309 4.44 -25.00 -7.28
CA ALA A 309 5.85 -24.87 -6.94
C ALA A 309 6.19 -25.64 -5.65
N LYS A 310 5.40 -25.47 -4.58
CA LYS A 310 5.56 -26.17 -3.30
C LYS A 310 5.54 -27.68 -3.49
N TYR A 311 4.56 -28.21 -4.21
CA TYR A 311 4.48 -29.65 -4.44
C TYR A 311 5.65 -30.20 -5.25
N ASN A 312 6.06 -29.50 -6.31
CA ASN A 312 7.15 -29.94 -7.17
C ASN A 312 8.54 -29.73 -6.53
N LEU A 313 8.68 -28.90 -5.49
CA LEU A 313 9.88 -28.85 -4.64
C LEU A 313 10.01 -30.06 -3.68
N GLY A 314 9.02 -30.95 -3.64
CA GLY A 314 9.02 -32.13 -2.77
C GLY A 314 8.30 -31.95 -1.43
N TYR A 315 7.62 -30.82 -1.20
CA TYR A 315 6.76 -30.63 -0.03
C TYR A 315 5.35 -31.14 -0.29
N GLU A 316 4.65 -31.60 0.74
CA GLU A 316 3.25 -31.99 0.62
C GLU A 316 2.30 -30.77 0.57
N VAL A 317 1.16 -30.98 -0.07
CA VAL A 317 0.11 -29.97 -0.29
C VAL A 317 -1.27 -30.58 -0.02
N PRO A 318 -2.24 -29.80 0.49
CA PRO A 318 -3.61 -30.29 0.68
C PRO A 318 -4.27 -30.61 -0.67
N TYR A 319 -5.16 -31.60 -0.70
CA TYR A 319 -5.85 -32.00 -1.92
C TYR A 319 -7.31 -32.38 -1.64
N SER A 320 -8.24 -31.58 -2.17
CA SER A 320 -9.67 -31.87 -2.26
C SER A 320 -9.93 -32.77 -3.47
N THR A 321 -10.84 -33.73 -3.33
CA THR A 321 -11.22 -34.63 -4.43
C THR A 321 -11.74 -33.84 -5.63
N TYR A 322 -11.09 -33.99 -6.77
CA TYR A 322 -11.54 -33.42 -8.04
C TYR A 322 -12.34 -34.44 -8.84
N SER A 323 -13.43 -34.00 -9.48
CA SER A 323 -14.24 -34.85 -10.36
C SER A 323 -14.78 -34.08 -11.55
N ASN A 324 -14.94 -34.74 -12.70
CA ASN A 324 -15.45 -34.12 -13.93
C ASN A 324 -16.68 -34.82 -14.53
N CYS A 325 -17.27 -34.22 -15.57
CA CYS A 325 -18.53 -34.67 -16.18
C CYS A 325 -18.46 -36.01 -16.93
N ILE A 326 -17.27 -36.58 -17.15
CA ILE A 326 -17.10 -37.94 -17.70
C ILE A 326 -16.77 -38.99 -16.63
N GLY A 327 -16.87 -38.63 -15.35
CA GLY A 327 -16.68 -39.57 -14.23
C GLY A 327 -15.22 -39.84 -13.87
N VAL A 328 -14.26 -39.04 -14.35
CA VAL A 328 -12.91 -39.06 -13.77
C VAL A 328 -13.01 -38.51 -12.35
N VAL A 329 -12.46 -39.25 -11.38
CA VAL A 329 -12.36 -38.84 -9.98
C VAL A 329 -10.91 -39.00 -9.54
N GLN A 330 -10.33 -37.94 -9.01
CA GLN A 330 -8.99 -37.89 -8.45
C GLN A 330 -9.12 -37.54 -6.97
N THR A 331 -8.65 -38.42 -6.08
CA THR A 331 -8.76 -38.26 -4.62
C THR A 331 -7.45 -37.83 -3.96
N ILE A 332 -6.35 -37.84 -4.71
CA ILE A 332 -5.01 -37.47 -4.24
C ILE A 332 -4.29 -36.63 -5.31
N VAL A 333 -3.31 -35.83 -4.87
CA VAL A 333 -2.34 -35.20 -5.76
C VAL A 333 -1.46 -36.28 -6.41
N SER A 334 -1.20 -36.17 -7.71
CA SER A 334 -0.41 -37.14 -8.46
C SER A 334 1.08 -36.88 -8.27
N ALA A 335 1.80 -37.91 -7.83
CA ALA A 335 3.26 -37.91 -7.76
C ALA A 335 3.93 -38.12 -9.14
N ASP A 336 3.17 -38.41 -10.20
CA ASP A 336 3.74 -38.62 -11.53
C ASP A 336 4.36 -37.33 -12.08
N GLY A 337 5.58 -37.44 -12.57
CA GLY A 337 6.39 -36.31 -13.01
C GLY A 337 6.79 -35.30 -11.92
N ARG A 338 6.59 -35.56 -10.62
CA ARG A 338 6.88 -34.59 -9.54
C ARG A 338 8.32 -34.06 -9.61
N GLY A 339 8.45 -32.73 -9.62
CA GLY A 339 9.72 -32.03 -9.89
C GLY A 339 9.96 -31.74 -11.38
N ASN A 340 8.93 -31.79 -12.23
CA ASN A 340 9.05 -31.52 -13.66
C ASN A 340 9.63 -30.11 -13.91
N LEU A 341 10.73 -30.04 -14.66
CA LEU A 341 11.36 -28.77 -15.01
C LEU A 341 10.78 -28.26 -16.34
N ARG A 342 10.23 -27.04 -16.34
CA ARG A 342 9.81 -26.27 -17.52
C ARG A 342 10.24 -24.80 -17.37
N PRO A 343 10.49 -24.08 -18.48
CA PRO A 343 10.93 -22.69 -18.46
C PRO A 343 9.73 -21.74 -18.33
N VAL A 344 9.20 -21.62 -17.11
CA VAL A 344 7.92 -20.96 -16.81
C VAL A 344 7.99 -20.07 -15.57
N TRP A 345 9.03 -20.22 -14.75
CA TRP A 345 9.04 -19.75 -13.37
C TRP A 345 9.57 -18.33 -13.26
N GLU A 346 10.48 -17.94 -14.16
CA GLU A 346 11.00 -16.57 -14.22
C GLU A 346 9.92 -15.52 -14.44
N MET A 347 8.96 -15.80 -15.32
CA MET A 347 7.85 -14.89 -15.65
C MET A 347 7.02 -14.58 -14.40
N VAL A 348 6.52 -15.64 -13.74
CA VAL A 348 5.66 -15.51 -12.56
C VAL A 348 6.43 -15.01 -11.33
N TYR A 349 7.70 -15.40 -11.16
CA TYR A 349 8.58 -14.89 -10.10
C TYR A 349 8.80 -13.38 -10.24
N ASN A 350 9.25 -12.91 -11.41
CA ASN A 350 9.55 -11.50 -11.59
C ASN A 350 8.26 -10.65 -11.56
N HIS A 351 7.11 -11.19 -11.98
CA HIS A 351 5.84 -10.51 -11.76
C HIS A 351 5.55 -10.31 -10.26
N TYR A 352 5.37 -11.40 -9.49
CA TYR A 352 4.91 -11.27 -8.11
C TYR A 352 5.98 -10.74 -7.15
N ALA A 353 7.23 -11.23 -7.21
CA ALA A 353 8.30 -10.78 -6.32
C ALA A 353 8.84 -9.40 -6.68
N ARG A 354 9.08 -9.13 -7.98
CA ARG A 354 9.84 -7.93 -8.41
C ARG A 354 8.93 -6.76 -8.83
N ARG A 355 7.77 -7.00 -9.46
CA ARG A 355 6.82 -5.91 -9.79
C ARG A 355 5.83 -5.63 -8.66
N LYS A 356 5.28 -6.68 -8.03
CA LYS A 356 4.23 -6.55 -6.99
C LYS A 356 4.77 -6.53 -5.55
N GLY A 357 6.05 -6.88 -5.34
CA GLY A 357 6.68 -6.88 -4.00
C GLY A 357 6.16 -7.96 -3.04
N LEU A 358 5.54 -9.03 -3.57
CA LEU A 358 4.90 -10.08 -2.77
C LEU A 358 5.89 -11.21 -2.43
N SER A 359 5.72 -11.81 -1.25
CA SER A 359 6.47 -13.00 -0.83
C SER A 359 6.01 -14.22 -1.61
N VAL A 360 6.91 -14.85 -2.36
CA VAL A 360 6.64 -16.01 -3.24
C VAL A 360 7.72 -17.09 -3.09
N PRO A 361 7.86 -17.67 -1.87
CA PRO A 361 9.03 -18.46 -1.50
C PRO A 361 9.20 -19.73 -2.33
N HIS A 362 8.12 -20.40 -2.74
CA HIS A 362 8.23 -21.63 -3.52
C HIS A 362 8.48 -21.31 -5.00
N ILE A 363 7.79 -20.31 -5.57
CA ILE A 363 8.01 -19.84 -6.95
C ILE A 363 9.44 -19.32 -7.12
N GLU A 364 9.94 -18.50 -6.19
CA GLU A 364 11.33 -18.02 -6.21
C GLU A 364 12.30 -19.19 -6.18
N ARG A 365 12.06 -20.16 -5.29
CA ARG A 365 12.94 -21.33 -5.18
C ARG A 365 12.91 -22.19 -6.44
N PHE A 366 11.76 -22.32 -7.11
CA PHE A 366 11.67 -23.04 -8.37
C PHE A 366 12.35 -22.30 -9.52
N ALA A 367 12.17 -20.98 -9.62
CA ALA A 367 12.90 -20.15 -10.59
C ALA A 367 14.42 -20.28 -10.43
N GLN A 368 14.93 -20.32 -9.20
CA GLN A 368 16.35 -20.59 -8.92
C GLN A 368 16.83 -21.98 -9.39
N ILE A 369 15.96 -22.99 -9.44
CA ILE A 369 16.31 -24.36 -9.87
C ILE A 369 16.37 -24.49 -11.40
N VAL A 370 15.49 -23.80 -12.13
CA VAL A 370 15.43 -23.89 -13.60
C VAL A 370 16.39 -22.89 -14.28
N ARG A 371 16.87 -21.86 -13.57
CA ARG A 371 17.86 -20.89 -14.05
C ARG A 371 19.18 -21.55 -14.50
N PRO A 372 19.75 -21.17 -15.67
CA PRO A 372 19.16 -20.31 -16.71
C PRO A 372 18.11 -21.06 -17.55
N GLU A 373 16.90 -20.50 -17.65
CA GLU A 373 15.81 -21.13 -18.41
C GLU A 373 16.09 -21.16 -19.92
N GLY A 374 16.01 -22.35 -20.52
CA GLY A 374 16.04 -22.54 -21.98
C GLY A 374 14.67 -22.37 -22.64
N GLY A 375 14.58 -22.72 -23.93
CA GLY A 375 13.34 -22.70 -24.71
C GLY A 375 13.10 -24.01 -25.45
N GLY A 376 12.47 -23.91 -26.62
CA GLY A 376 12.11 -25.06 -27.46
C GLY A 376 13.26 -26.07 -27.65
N GLY A 377 13.00 -27.32 -27.29
CA GLY A 377 13.94 -28.44 -27.40
C GLY A 377 14.92 -28.59 -26.22
N ASN A 378 15.05 -27.61 -25.32
CA ASN A 378 15.90 -27.76 -24.12
C ASN A 378 15.30 -28.72 -23.08
N PHE A 379 13.97 -28.92 -23.11
CA PHE A 379 13.22 -29.73 -22.13
C PHE A 379 12.68 -31.04 -22.74
N GLY A 380 13.32 -31.52 -23.81
CA GLY A 380 13.02 -32.79 -24.48
C GLY A 380 12.69 -32.64 -25.97
N PRO A 381 12.78 -33.74 -26.76
CA PRO A 381 12.58 -33.71 -28.21
C PRO A 381 11.11 -33.74 -28.66
N ASN A 382 10.19 -34.10 -27.76
CA ASN A 382 8.75 -34.25 -28.01
C ASN A 382 7.99 -32.94 -27.69
N SER A 383 6.69 -32.86 -28.01
CA SER A 383 5.84 -31.65 -27.79
C SER A 383 6.06 -30.98 -26.43
N GLY A 384 6.17 -31.74 -25.34
CA GLY A 384 6.44 -31.23 -23.98
C GLY A 384 7.61 -30.23 -23.87
N GLY A 385 8.67 -30.46 -24.66
CA GLY A 385 9.83 -29.57 -24.73
C GLY A 385 9.63 -28.30 -25.58
N TYR A 386 8.44 -28.12 -26.15
CA TYR A 386 8.03 -27.04 -27.06
C TYR A 386 6.65 -26.45 -26.74
N ASP A 387 5.91 -26.97 -25.75
CA ASP A 387 4.59 -26.43 -25.40
C ASP A 387 4.65 -24.99 -24.84
N GLN A 388 5.85 -24.51 -24.49
CA GLN A 388 6.12 -23.15 -24.01
C GLN A 388 7.35 -22.54 -24.70
N LEU A 389 7.34 -21.21 -24.88
CA LEU A 389 8.40 -20.47 -25.58
C LEU A 389 9.73 -20.41 -24.81
N GLY A 390 9.66 -20.23 -23.48
CA GLY A 390 10.81 -20.20 -22.59
C GLY A 390 11.76 -19.00 -22.77
N TYR A 391 13.03 -19.22 -22.42
CA TYR A 391 14.10 -18.22 -22.26
C TYR A 391 13.86 -17.18 -21.15
N GLY A 392 13.07 -17.52 -20.13
CA GLY A 392 12.59 -16.55 -19.14
C GLY A 392 13.68 -15.85 -18.33
N THR A 393 14.84 -16.48 -18.12
CA THR A 393 15.99 -15.86 -17.45
C THR A 393 16.57 -14.68 -18.25
N LEU A 394 16.51 -14.76 -19.58
CA LEU A 394 16.84 -13.65 -20.46
C LEU A 394 15.69 -12.63 -20.51
N THR A 395 14.46 -13.08 -20.71
CA THR A 395 13.37 -12.18 -21.07
C THR A 395 12.69 -11.49 -19.88
N PHE A 396 12.42 -12.22 -18.79
CA PHE A 396 11.59 -11.74 -17.68
C PHE A 396 12.37 -11.27 -16.45
N THR A 397 13.67 -11.58 -16.33
CA THR A 397 14.48 -11.09 -15.20
C THR A 397 14.46 -9.56 -15.13
N LEU A 398 14.11 -9.05 -13.95
CA LEU A 398 14.18 -7.65 -13.57
C LEU A 398 15.33 -7.41 -12.59
N ASP A 399 15.81 -6.16 -12.52
CA ASP A 399 16.83 -5.78 -11.54
C ASP A 399 16.35 -5.96 -10.10
N ALA A 400 17.29 -6.25 -9.20
CA ALA A 400 17.04 -6.12 -7.78
C ALA A 400 16.82 -4.62 -7.44
N PRO A 401 15.87 -4.29 -6.56
CA PRO A 401 15.72 -2.90 -6.11
C PRO A 401 17.02 -2.43 -5.44
N PRO A 402 17.45 -1.18 -5.68
CA PRO A 402 18.70 -0.65 -5.11
C PRO A 402 18.61 -0.61 -3.57
N ARG A 403 19.75 -0.86 -2.92
CA ARG A 403 19.89 -0.67 -1.46
C ARG A 403 20.37 0.75 -1.16
N PRO A 404 19.87 1.41 -0.10
CA PRO A 404 20.36 2.74 0.30
C PRO A 404 21.78 2.68 0.89
N ASN A 405 22.50 3.81 0.83
CA ASN A 405 23.87 3.98 1.35
C ASN A 405 23.90 4.46 2.81
N ASP A 406 24.92 4.11 3.58
CA ASP A 406 25.06 4.62 4.94
C ASP A 406 25.50 6.10 5.00
N GLN A 407 25.15 6.79 6.08
CA GLN A 407 25.47 8.19 6.33
C GLN A 407 25.66 8.48 7.83
N THR A 408 26.29 9.62 8.15
CA THR A 408 26.56 10.06 9.53
C THR A 408 26.21 11.53 9.74
N ILE A 409 26.02 11.92 11.01
CA ILE A 409 25.73 13.30 11.42
C ILE A 409 26.96 13.89 12.12
N THR A 410 27.33 15.13 11.80
CA THR A 410 28.26 15.94 12.58
C THR A 410 27.48 16.99 13.37
N PHE A 411 27.66 17.08 14.69
CA PHE A 411 26.93 18.03 15.55
C PHE A 411 27.89 18.83 16.45
N PRO A 412 28.15 20.12 16.16
CA PRO A 412 28.97 21.01 16.99
C PRO A 412 28.36 21.27 18.38
N ALA A 413 29.20 21.52 19.39
CA ALA A 413 28.75 21.83 20.75
C ALA A 413 27.96 23.16 20.81
N ILE A 414 26.87 23.17 21.57
CA ILE A 414 25.98 24.33 21.70
C ILE A 414 26.40 25.20 22.88
N ALA A 415 26.56 26.50 22.65
CA ALA A 415 26.84 27.47 23.71
C ALA A 415 25.59 27.78 24.56
N SER A 416 25.79 28.07 25.85
CA SER A 416 24.73 28.45 26.78
C SER A 416 23.95 29.70 26.34
N LYS A 417 22.69 29.79 26.75
CA LYS A 417 21.73 30.84 26.40
C LYS A 417 21.09 31.43 27.66
N ASP A 418 20.47 32.59 27.53
CA ASP A 418 19.61 33.17 28.57
C ASP A 418 18.14 32.93 28.20
N TYR A 419 17.21 33.00 29.16
CA TYR A 419 15.78 32.69 28.94
C TYR A 419 15.12 33.53 27.83
N ASN A 420 15.62 34.73 27.55
CA ASN A 420 15.13 35.59 26.46
C ASN A 420 15.99 35.54 25.17
N ALA A 421 16.87 34.54 25.03
CA ALA A 421 17.70 34.43 23.85
C ALA A 421 16.86 34.21 22.58
N PRO A 422 17.21 34.86 21.44
CA PRO A 422 16.53 34.63 20.17
C PRO A 422 16.85 33.23 19.62
N ASP A 423 15.95 32.75 18.77
CA ASP A 423 16.02 31.44 18.15
C ASP A 423 17.32 31.26 17.35
N PHE A 424 17.93 30.07 17.44
CA PHE A 424 19.24 29.82 16.85
C PHE A 424 19.34 28.45 16.18
N ASN A 425 20.06 28.37 15.06
CA ASN A 425 20.35 27.09 14.42
C ASN A 425 21.42 26.33 15.24
N PRO A 426 21.17 25.07 15.65
CA PRO A 426 22.12 24.28 16.45
C PRO A 426 23.28 23.67 15.62
N GLY A 427 23.20 23.70 14.28
CA GLY A 427 24.37 23.60 13.40
C GLY A 427 24.88 22.20 13.02
N ALA A 428 24.09 21.15 13.21
CA ALA A 428 24.43 19.81 12.74
C ALA A 428 24.20 19.62 11.23
N THR A 429 24.95 18.69 10.62
CA THR A 429 24.88 18.36 9.18
C THR A 429 25.01 16.86 8.95
N ALA A 430 24.35 16.34 7.89
CA ALA A 430 24.49 14.95 7.45
C ALA A 430 25.47 14.83 6.27
N THR A 431 26.20 13.71 6.18
CA THR A 431 27.10 13.43 5.05
C THR A 431 26.40 13.24 3.71
N SER A 432 25.10 12.94 3.73
CA SER A 432 24.22 12.86 2.54
C SER A 432 23.78 14.24 2.01
N GLY A 433 23.90 15.30 2.82
CA GLY A 433 23.29 16.61 2.55
C GLY A 433 21.78 16.68 2.83
N LEU A 434 21.16 15.64 3.36
CA LEU A 434 19.75 15.65 3.77
C LEU A 434 19.53 16.50 5.04
N ASP A 435 18.37 17.17 5.13
CA ASP A 435 18.01 18.09 6.21
C ASP A 435 17.90 17.40 7.58
N ILE A 436 18.66 17.88 8.56
CA ILE A 436 18.63 17.36 9.94
C ILE A 436 17.33 17.73 10.64
N VAL A 437 16.66 16.73 11.22
CA VAL A 437 15.56 16.93 12.16
C VAL A 437 16.14 16.99 13.57
N TYR A 438 15.83 18.05 14.31
CA TYR A 438 16.21 18.16 15.72
C TYR A 438 15.05 17.78 16.63
N SER A 439 15.37 17.29 17.82
CA SER A 439 14.43 17.16 18.94
C SER A 439 15.09 17.62 20.26
N VAL A 440 14.28 18.01 21.25
CA VAL A 440 14.76 18.42 22.58
C VAL A 440 14.25 17.43 23.63
N VAL A 441 15.15 16.93 24.48
CA VAL A 441 14.85 15.90 25.48
C VAL A 441 13.95 16.40 26.61
N ASP A 442 14.22 17.59 27.17
CA ASP A 442 13.28 18.31 28.03
C ASP A 442 12.68 19.51 27.26
N PRO A 443 11.48 19.35 26.67
CA PRO A 443 10.80 20.41 25.93
C PRO A 443 10.26 21.52 26.83
N ALA A 444 10.30 21.38 28.16
CA ALA A 444 9.94 22.46 29.06
C ALA A 444 11.08 23.49 29.23
N ILE A 445 12.29 23.20 28.74
CA ILE A 445 13.46 24.10 28.78
C ILE A 445 13.68 24.78 27.42
N ALA A 446 13.53 24.04 26.31
CA ALA A 446 13.63 24.56 24.95
C ALA A 446 12.83 23.71 23.96
N THR A 447 12.38 24.28 22.85
CA THR A 447 11.66 23.58 21.76
C THR A 447 12.37 23.77 20.43
N VAL A 448 12.08 22.89 19.46
CA VAL A 448 12.53 23.06 18.08
C VAL A 448 11.43 23.78 17.29
N ASN A 449 11.81 24.83 16.57
CA ASN A 449 10.94 25.56 15.66
C ASN A 449 10.78 24.81 14.33
N THR A 450 9.77 25.21 13.57
CA THR A 450 9.42 24.57 12.29
C THR A 450 10.48 24.76 11.19
N ASP A 451 11.46 25.65 11.39
CA ASP A 451 12.60 25.89 10.51
C ASP A 451 13.90 25.19 10.98
N GLY A 452 13.82 24.38 12.03
CA GLY A 452 14.95 23.66 12.63
C GLY A 452 15.80 24.48 13.61
N THR A 453 15.43 25.73 13.92
CA THR A 453 16.06 26.50 14.99
C THR A 453 15.57 26.08 16.38
N ILE A 454 16.33 26.38 17.43
CA ILE A 454 15.97 26.10 18.83
C ILE A 454 15.47 27.38 19.51
N HIS A 455 14.28 27.31 20.11
CA HIS A 455 13.65 28.34 20.93
C HIS A 455 13.77 27.99 22.42
N VAL A 456 14.07 28.96 23.29
CA VAL A 456 14.23 28.74 24.75
C VAL A 456 12.97 29.10 25.53
N LEU A 457 12.55 28.26 26.48
CA LEU A 457 11.24 28.33 27.14
C LEU A 457 11.26 28.52 28.65
N LYS A 458 12.32 28.07 29.35
CA LYS A 458 12.60 28.43 30.75
C LYS A 458 14.06 28.11 31.08
N PRO A 459 14.59 28.60 32.22
CA PRO A 459 15.92 28.24 32.70
C PRO A 459 16.06 26.76 33.05
N GLY A 460 17.23 26.18 32.75
CA GLY A 460 17.57 24.78 33.00
C GLY A 460 18.55 24.23 31.96
N THR A 461 18.96 22.96 32.11
CA THR A 461 19.79 22.26 31.13
C THR A 461 18.99 21.12 30.49
N THR A 462 19.05 21.05 29.16
CA THR A 462 18.39 20.04 28.32
C THR A 462 19.38 19.50 27.27
N THR A 463 18.97 18.51 26.49
CA THR A 463 19.78 17.93 25.41
C THR A 463 19.03 18.07 24.09
N ILE A 464 19.74 18.53 23.05
CA ILE A 464 19.29 18.57 21.67
C ILE A 464 19.81 17.31 20.98
N LEU A 465 18.92 16.57 20.32
CA LEU A 465 19.26 15.44 19.46
C LEU A 465 19.20 15.89 18.00
N ALA A 466 20.13 15.44 17.18
CA ALA A 466 20.13 15.59 15.72
C ALA A 466 19.89 14.21 15.09
N GLN A 467 18.90 14.14 14.21
CA GLN A 467 18.47 12.91 13.55
C GLN A 467 18.42 13.11 12.04
N GLN A 468 18.74 12.06 11.29
CA GLN A 468 18.59 12.00 9.85
C GLN A 468 18.04 10.62 9.50
N MET A 469 16.79 10.58 9.03
CA MET A 469 16.08 9.33 8.77
C MET A 469 16.46 8.69 7.44
N GLY A 470 17.17 9.41 6.57
CA GLY A 470 17.49 8.93 5.24
C GLY A 470 16.30 8.97 4.29
N ASP A 471 16.45 8.29 3.16
CA ASP A 471 15.52 8.28 2.05
C ASP A 471 15.72 7.00 1.19
N ALA A 472 15.23 7.01 -0.05
CA ALA A 472 15.44 5.88 -0.97
C ALA A 472 16.92 5.68 -1.39
N ALA A 473 17.80 6.65 -1.15
CA ALA A 473 19.22 6.63 -1.51
C ALA A 473 20.15 6.46 -0.29
N TYR A 474 19.71 6.78 0.92
CA TYR A 474 20.48 6.67 2.16
C TYR A 474 19.72 6.02 3.34
N ASN A 475 20.39 5.14 4.09
CA ASN A 475 19.89 4.57 5.35
C ASN A 475 19.85 5.66 6.45
N PRO A 476 19.07 5.50 7.53
CA PRO A 476 19.11 6.42 8.67
C PRO A 476 20.52 6.57 9.25
N ALA A 477 20.92 7.80 9.60
CA ALA A 477 22.19 8.06 10.28
C ALA A 477 22.06 7.82 11.79
N PRO A 478 23.12 7.36 12.49
CA PRO A 478 23.14 7.32 13.95
C PRO A 478 22.86 8.69 14.57
N ILE A 479 22.00 8.72 15.58
CA ILE A 479 21.61 9.94 16.30
C ILE A 479 22.82 10.53 17.05
N VAL A 480 23.01 11.85 16.95
CA VAL A 480 24.06 12.57 17.70
C VAL A 480 23.39 13.60 18.61
N SER A 481 23.99 13.88 19.77
CA SER A 481 23.38 14.74 20.80
C SER A 481 24.35 15.80 21.34
N GLN A 482 23.81 16.95 21.74
CA GLN A 482 24.54 18.06 22.36
C GLN A 482 23.71 18.72 23.47
N SER A 483 24.36 19.14 24.55
CA SER A 483 23.68 19.78 25.69
C SER A 483 23.43 21.27 25.45
N LEU A 484 22.28 21.78 25.92
CA LEU A 484 21.91 23.20 25.95
C LEU A 484 21.60 23.62 27.39
N THR A 485 22.12 24.77 27.84
CA THR A 485 21.84 25.35 29.16
C THR A 485 21.26 26.75 29.01
N VAL A 486 20.22 27.07 29.79
CA VAL A 486 19.40 28.30 29.75
C VAL A 486 19.35 28.98 31.14
N ASN A 487 19.54 30.31 31.22
CA ASN A 487 19.65 31.07 32.49
C ASN A 487 18.41 31.96 32.85
N PRO A 488 18.11 32.27 34.15
CA PRO A 488 16.92 33.04 34.60
C PRO A 488 16.95 34.59 34.51
N ILE A 489 15.75 35.21 34.61
CA ILE A 489 15.49 36.68 34.65
C ILE A 489 14.22 36.97 35.52
N PRO A 490 14.09 38.09 36.27
CA PRO A 490 12.84 38.56 36.93
C PRO A 490 12.10 39.67 36.13
N GLY A 491 10.90 40.18 36.46
CA GLY A 491 9.94 39.97 37.57
C GLY A 491 8.64 40.81 37.35
N VAL A 492 7.61 40.74 38.23
CA VAL A 492 6.30 41.46 38.05
C VAL A 492 5.67 41.96 39.38
N VAL A 493 4.96 43.11 39.37
CA VAL A 493 4.25 43.71 40.54
C VAL A 493 2.79 44.10 40.23
N ASP A 494 1.85 43.90 41.16
CA ASP A 494 0.39 44.13 41.02
C ASP A 494 -0.13 45.35 41.84
N GLY A 495 -1.19 46.05 41.37
CA GLY A 495 -1.82 47.21 42.06
C GLY A 495 -3.31 47.45 41.75
N THR A 496 -4.02 48.24 42.55
CA THR A 496 -5.49 48.46 42.47
C THR A 496 -5.88 49.88 42.02
N TRP A 497 -6.95 50.04 41.24
CA TRP A 497 -7.47 51.34 40.79
C TRP A 497 -8.52 51.93 41.76
N SER A 498 -8.51 53.25 41.99
CA SER A 498 -9.63 53.94 42.64
C SER A 498 -9.83 55.38 42.13
N ASN A 499 -11.08 55.84 42.09
CA ASN A 499 -11.44 57.19 41.66
C ASN A 499 -11.58 58.19 42.83
N ALA A 500 -10.92 57.92 43.96
CA ALA A 500 -11.03 58.71 45.19
C ALA A 500 -9.65 59.22 45.65
N THR A 501 -9.54 60.51 45.94
CA THR A 501 -8.35 61.13 46.52
C THR A 501 -8.26 60.83 48.02
N GLY A 502 -7.92 59.58 48.37
CA GLY A 502 -7.77 59.10 49.75
C GLY A 502 -6.59 58.14 49.90
N THR A 503 -5.80 58.31 50.96
CA THR A 503 -4.49 57.68 51.13
C THR A 503 -4.54 56.20 51.51
N THR A 504 -4.17 55.33 50.58
CA THR A 504 -3.56 54.01 50.86
C THR A 504 -2.40 53.76 49.89
N THR A 505 -1.44 52.91 50.25
CA THR A 505 -0.17 52.69 49.50
C THR A 505 -0.30 51.82 48.24
N SER A 506 -1.52 51.57 47.76
CA SER A 506 -1.78 50.61 46.67
C SER A 506 -2.83 51.07 45.65
N THR A 507 -3.30 52.32 45.76
CA THR A 507 -4.33 52.91 44.89
C THR A 507 -3.74 53.79 43.80
N ILE A 508 -4.00 53.45 42.55
CA ILE A 508 -3.53 54.14 41.32
C ILE A 508 -4.60 55.11 40.83
N SER A 509 -4.19 56.28 40.33
CA SER A 509 -5.09 57.33 39.81
C SER A 509 -4.55 58.04 38.55
N SER A 510 -5.44 58.63 37.76
CA SER A 510 -5.09 59.55 36.66
C SER A 510 -6.19 60.59 36.37
N THR A 511 -5.83 61.64 35.65
CA THR A 511 -6.76 62.64 35.12
C THR A 511 -7.30 62.18 33.75
N ALA A 512 -8.61 62.33 33.50
CA ALA A 512 -9.20 62.02 32.20
C ALA A 512 -8.51 62.81 31.07
N GLY A 513 -8.12 62.11 29.99
CA GLY A 513 -7.31 62.65 28.90
C GLY A 513 -5.79 62.57 29.12
N SER A 514 -5.31 62.07 30.25
CA SER A 514 -3.87 61.85 30.52
C SER A 514 -3.43 60.41 30.23
N ALA A 515 -2.15 60.26 29.86
CA ALA A 515 -1.43 58.99 29.81
C ALA A 515 -0.68 58.66 31.11
N ASP A 516 -0.49 59.66 31.97
CA ASP A 516 0.26 59.54 33.23
C ASP A 516 -0.62 58.94 34.32
N LEU A 517 -0.16 57.82 34.89
CA LEU A 517 -0.76 57.16 36.05
C LEU A 517 0.11 57.41 37.28
N THR A 518 -0.46 57.86 38.38
CA THR A 518 0.27 58.08 39.64
C THR A 518 0.01 56.93 40.60
N TRP A 519 1.09 56.35 41.16
CA TRP A 519 1.04 55.30 42.19
C TRP A 519 1.88 55.70 43.41
N PRO A 520 1.25 56.23 44.48
CA PRO A 520 1.95 56.68 45.68
C PRO A 520 2.70 55.54 46.39
N GLY A 521 4.00 55.74 46.65
CA GLY A 521 4.80 54.84 47.49
C GLY A 521 5.55 53.72 46.77
N GLN A 522 5.49 53.66 45.43
CA GLN A 522 6.30 52.76 44.61
C GLN A 522 7.12 53.53 43.57
N THR A 523 8.25 52.95 43.16
CA THR A 523 9.13 53.46 42.09
C THR A 523 9.33 52.36 41.08
N PHE A 524 9.19 52.70 39.79
CA PHE A 524 9.28 51.77 38.67
C PHE A 524 10.37 52.20 37.71
N VAL A 525 10.99 51.25 37.02
CA VAL A 525 11.90 51.49 35.90
C VAL A 525 11.26 51.09 34.57
N VAL A 526 11.71 51.71 33.48
CA VAL A 526 11.25 51.36 32.13
C VAL A 526 11.63 49.91 31.83
N GLY A 527 10.66 49.10 31.44
CA GLY A 527 10.78 47.66 31.27
C GLY A 527 10.06 46.83 32.34
N ASP A 528 9.77 47.39 33.51
CA ASP A 528 8.99 46.71 34.56
C ASP A 528 7.60 46.32 34.06
N LEU A 529 7.05 45.23 34.62
CA LEU A 529 5.69 44.76 34.37
C LEU A 529 4.78 45.10 35.56
N VAL A 530 3.69 45.79 35.25
CA VAL A 530 2.69 46.30 36.20
C VAL A 530 1.30 45.80 35.84
N ARG A 531 0.60 45.16 36.77
CA ARG A 531 -0.79 44.70 36.58
C ARG A 531 -1.80 45.58 37.31
N LEU A 532 -2.82 46.05 36.58
CA LEU A 532 -3.91 46.85 37.14
C LEU A 532 -5.10 45.97 37.55
N THR A 533 -5.67 46.18 38.75
CA THR A 533 -6.80 45.41 39.29
C THR A 533 -7.93 46.33 39.78
N GLY A 534 -9.17 45.81 39.85
CA GLY A 534 -10.38 46.61 40.14
C GLY A 534 -11.01 47.25 38.90
N THR A 535 -11.88 48.24 39.07
CA THR A 535 -12.54 48.97 37.97
C THR A 535 -11.57 49.95 37.33
N VAL A 536 -11.20 49.79 36.05
CA VAL A 536 -10.23 50.64 35.35
C VAL A 536 -10.87 51.63 34.36
N PRO A 537 -10.20 52.73 33.96
CA PRO A 537 -10.71 53.68 32.97
C PRO A 537 -10.77 53.13 31.55
N GLY A 538 -11.58 53.76 30.69
CA GLY A 538 -11.64 53.45 29.26
C GLY A 538 -10.28 53.66 28.59
N GLY A 539 -9.67 52.57 28.09
CA GLY A 539 -8.30 52.52 27.59
C GLY A 539 -7.45 51.40 28.22
N PHE A 540 -7.86 50.90 29.39
CA PHE A 540 -7.18 49.82 30.12
C PHE A 540 -8.11 48.61 30.35
N THR A 541 -7.51 47.45 30.66
CA THR A 541 -8.20 46.18 30.93
C THR A 541 -7.76 45.65 32.28
N THR A 542 -8.72 45.37 33.17
CA THR A 542 -8.48 44.79 34.49
C THR A 542 -7.81 43.41 34.40
N GLY A 543 -6.78 43.17 35.21
CA GLY A 543 -6.03 41.91 35.29
C GLY A 543 -4.91 41.77 34.26
N THR A 544 -4.84 42.65 33.26
CA THR A 544 -3.76 42.69 32.27
C THR A 544 -2.50 43.30 32.88
N ALA A 545 -1.35 42.66 32.62
CA ALA A 545 -0.04 43.22 32.92
C ALA A 545 0.43 44.09 31.73
N TYR A 546 0.97 45.25 32.04
CA TYR A 546 1.44 46.27 31.09
C TYR A 546 2.90 46.58 31.35
N HIS A 547 3.63 46.91 30.29
CA HIS A 547 5.00 47.40 30.40
C HIS A 547 5.01 48.86 30.81
N VAL A 548 5.86 49.20 31.78
CA VAL A 548 6.26 50.58 32.07
C VAL A 548 7.12 51.07 30.92
N VAL A 549 6.57 51.99 30.12
CA VAL A 549 7.24 52.57 28.93
C VAL A 549 7.85 53.96 29.20
N ALA A 550 7.39 54.63 30.25
CA ALA A 550 8.07 55.78 30.86
C ALA A 550 7.77 55.79 32.37
N ALA A 551 8.72 56.26 33.18
CA ALA A 551 8.55 56.43 34.62
C ALA A 551 9.32 57.67 35.11
N SER A 552 8.74 58.39 36.07
CA SER A 552 9.36 59.53 36.74
C SER A 552 8.81 59.63 38.17
N GLY A 553 9.65 59.28 39.15
CA GLY A 553 9.25 59.19 40.55
C GLY A 553 8.14 58.17 40.78
N ASN A 554 6.99 58.63 41.25
CA ASN A 554 5.78 57.84 41.50
C ASN A 554 4.78 57.85 40.33
N THR A 555 5.16 58.42 39.18
CA THR A 555 4.32 58.52 37.99
C THR A 555 4.86 57.61 36.89
N LEU A 556 3.98 56.87 36.23
CA LEU A 556 4.32 55.90 35.19
C LEU A 556 3.36 55.97 34.00
N GLN A 557 3.85 55.56 32.83
CA GLN A 557 3.08 55.38 31.60
C GLN A 557 3.12 53.92 31.19
N LEU A 558 1.97 53.38 30.78
CA LEU A 558 1.78 51.96 30.50
C LEU A 558 1.43 51.69 29.03
N SER A 559 2.02 50.63 28.48
CA SER A 559 1.68 50.09 27.17
C SER A 559 1.60 48.56 27.19
N ASN A 560 0.91 47.96 26.22
CA ASN A 560 0.81 46.49 26.09
C ASN A 560 1.99 45.87 25.32
N ARG A 561 3.01 46.68 25.00
CA ARG A 561 4.26 46.27 24.35
C ARG A 561 5.43 47.00 25.00
N PRO A 562 6.62 46.39 25.12
CA PRO A 562 7.84 47.12 25.45
C PRO A 562 8.04 48.26 24.47
N ASN A 563 8.33 49.46 24.97
CA ASN A 563 8.52 50.69 24.16
C ASN A 563 7.33 51.09 23.27
N GLY A 564 6.11 50.58 23.53
CA GLY A 564 4.90 50.97 22.84
C GLY A 564 4.40 52.37 23.25
N THR A 565 3.51 52.96 22.45
CA THR A 565 2.83 54.22 22.79
C THR A 565 2.01 54.05 24.09
N PRO A 566 2.02 55.04 25.00
CA PRO A 566 1.19 55.04 26.20
C PRO A 566 -0.32 55.01 25.92
N PHE A 567 -1.08 54.28 26.73
CA PHE A 567 -2.54 54.37 26.74
C PHE A 567 -3.04 55.65 27.46
N VAL A 568 -4.20 56.16 27.04
CA VAL A 568 -4.84 57.38 27.58
C VAL A 568 -6.21 57.04 28.16
N ALA A 569 -6.55 57.56 29.34
CA ALA A 569 -7.82 57.31 30.02
C ALA A 569 -8.98 58.19 29.48
N THR A 570 -10.15 57.60 29.18
CA THR A 570 -11.30 58.28 28.56
C THR A 570 -12.66 58.03 29.25
N THR A 571 -13.63 58.92 29.03
CA THR A 571 -15.01 58.87 29.57
C THR A 571 -16.07 58.44 28.54
N THR A 572 -17.13 57.75 28.97
CA THR A 572 -18.06 56.95 28.13
C THR A 572 -19.34 57.68 27.70
N ILE A 573 -19.92 57.40 26.49
CA ILE A 573 -21.37 57.11 26.19
C ILE A 573 -21.80 57.24 24.67
N ALA A 574 -22.59 56.25 24.19
CA ALA A 574 -23.65 56.15 23.13
C ALA A 574 -23.52 56.60 21.64
N ASN A 575 -24.10 55.79 20.72
CA ASN A 575 -25.17 56.19 19.76
C ASN A 575 -25.84 55.04 18.94
N GLY A 576 -27.07 55.22 18.43
CA GLY A 576 -27.65 54.43 17.30
C GLY A 576 -29.16 54.10 17.31
N THR A 577 -29.97 54.72 16.44
CA THR A 577 -31.40 54.42 16.19
C THR A 577 -31.68 54.03 14.73
N GLY A 578 -32.64 53.11 14.49
CA GLY A 578 -32.95 52.54 13.16
C GLY A 578 -34.31 52.92 12.55
N ILE A 579 -34.42 52.79 11.22
CA ILE A 579 -35.63 53.06 10.41
C ILE A 579 -36.60 51.86 10.47
N ARG A 580 -37.92 52.10 10.45
CA ARG A 580 -38.97 51.05 10.35
C ARG A 580 -39.74 51.16 9.04
N PHE A 581 -39.92 50.04 8.34
CA PHE A 581 -40.86 49.89 7.22
C PHE A 581 -42.16 49.20 7.67
N GLN A 582 -43.27 49.46 6.98
CA GLN A 582 -44.62 49.01 7.35
C GLN A 582 -45.04 47.68 6.68
N LYS A 583 -46.08 47.05 7.23
CA LYS A 583 -46.61 45.70 6.92
C LYS A 583 -46.43 45.19 5.49
N TRP A 584 -45.95 43.93 5.43
CA TRP A 584 -45.63 43.15 4.23
C TRP A 584 -46.80 42.88 3.27
N SER A 585 -48.03 42.86 3.78
CA SER A 585 -49.25 42.48 3.05
C SER A 585 -49.83 43.55 2.10
N VAL A 586 -49.08 44.61 1.79
CA VAL A 586 -49.56 45.76 1.01
C VAL A 586 -48.81 45.86 -0.32
N ALA A 587 -49.55 45.74 -1.43
CA ALA A 587 -48.99 45.68 -2.79
C ALA A 587 -48.10 46.88 -3.16
N ALA A 588 -48.41 48.07 -2.66
CA ALA A 588 -47.67 49.30 -2.94
C ALA A 588 -46.21 49.30 -2.46
N ASN A 589 -45.82 48.36 -1.59
CA ASN A 589 -44.47 48.25 -1.05
C ASN A 589 -43.56 47.31 -1.89
N TRP A 590 -44.03 46.81 -3.03
CA TRP A 590 -43.35 45.81 -3.86
C TRP A 590 -43.16 46.26 -5.31
N SER A 591 -41.99 45.95 -5.89
CA SER A 591 -41.67 46.18 -7.31
C SER A 591 -41.68 44.91 -8.18
N GLY A 592 -41.77 43.73 -7.56
CA GLY A 592 -41.96 42.45 -8.25
C GLY A 592 -43.44 42.14 -8.49
N GLY A 593 -43.75 41.36 -9.53
CA GLY A 593 -45.12 41.11 -10.00
C GLY A 593 -46.01 40.24 -9.08
N THR A 594 -45.62 39.95 -7.85
CA THR A 594 -46.44 39.17 -6.90
C THR A 594 -46.17 39.61 -5.46
N VAL A 595 -47.24 39.89 -4.70
CA VAL A 595 -47.17 40.25 -3.28
C VAL A 595 -47.15 38.97 -2.44
N PRO A 596 -46.24 38.78 -1.47
CA PRO A 596 -46.15 37.48 -0.80
C PRO A 596 -47.20 37.29 0.30
N GLY A 597 -47.83 36.11 0.32
CA GLY A 597 -48.85 35.74 1.31
C GLY A 597 -49.47 34.35 1.16
N GLY A 598 -49.03 33.52 0.20
CA GLY A 598 -49.46 32.14 0.03
C GLY A 598 -48.28 31.16 -0.02
N ALA A 599 -48.56 29.86 0.14
CA ALA A 599 -47.56 28.78 0.19
C ALA A 599 -46.80 28.49 -1.13
N GLN A 600 -46.86 29.41 -2.10
CA GLN A 600 -46.05 29.42 -3.33
C GLN A 600 -45.55 30.83 -3.69
N SER A 601 -45.60 31.78 -2.75
CA SER A 601 -45.09 33.14 -2.99
C SER A 601 -43.56 33.18 -2.93
N THR A 602 -42.92 33.68 -3.99
CA THR A 602 -41.52 34.10 -3.98
C THR A 602 -41.41 35.58 -3.65
N ALA A 603 -40.66 35.94 -2.61
CA ALA A 603 -40.33 37.33 -2.33
C ALA A 603 -39.04 37.72 -3.06
N THR A 604 -39.08 38.75 -3.92
CA THR A 604 -37.91 39.23 -4.66
C THR A 604 -37.57 40.66 -4.25
N PHE A 605 -36.34 40.88 -3.77
CA PHE A 605 -35.80 42.20 -3.47
C PHE A 605 -34.79 42.60 -4.54
N GLY A 606 -35.02 43.75 -5.19
CA GLY A 606 -34.11 44.36 -6.17
C GLY A 606 -33.64 45.73 -5.69
N ALA A 607 -32.33 45.91 -5.47
CA ALA A 607 -31.75 47.15 -4.95
C ALA A 607 -30.83 47.84 -5.96
N THR A 608 -31.29 48.93 -6.57
CA THR A 608 -30.46 49.85 -7.36
C THR A 608 -30.11 51.15 -6.63
N ASN A 609 -30.93 51.63 -5.68
CA ASN A 609 -30.83 52.98 -5.10
C ASN A 609 -30.92 53.05 -3.56
N PHE A 610 -30.58 51.99 -2.81
CA PHE A 610 -30.66 51.98 -1.35
C PHE A 610 -29.28 51.94 -0.67
N SER A 611 -28.86 53.06 -0.10
CA SER A 611 -27.70 53.18 0.80
C SER A 611 -28.14 53.40 2.25
N ASN A 612 -27.41 52.83 3.21
CA ASN A 612 -27.60 53.01 4.66
C ASN A 612 -29.00 52.71 5.23
N ILE A 613 -29.72 51.69 4.73
CA ILE A 613 -30.96 51.23 5.38
C ILE A 613 -30.64 50.29 6.55
N GLY A 614 -31.03 50.68 7.77
CA GLY A 614 -30.88 49.90 9.01
C GLY A 614 -31.82 48.70 9.17
N GLY A 615 -32.18 48.02 8.07
CA GLY A 615 -33.01 46.81 8.04
C GLY A 615 -34.47 46.99 7.61
N VAL A 616 -35.10 45.85 7.30
CA VAL A 616 -36.53 45.65 7.06
C VAL A 616 -37.11 44.92 8.26
N THR A 617 -38.21 45.45 8.80
CA THR A 617 -38.88 44.92 10.00
C THR A 617 -40.17 44.20 9.62
N MET A 618 -40.36 42.97 10.10
CA MET A 618 -41.53 42.13 9.89
C MET A 618 -42.41 42.12 11.13
N ASP A 619 -43.63 42.67 11.04
CA ASP A 619 -44.64 42.59 12.12
C ASP A 619 -45.59 41.39 11.88
N GLY A 620 -45.50 40.36 12.72
CA GLY A 620 -46.38 39.18 12.72
C GLY A 620 -45.79 37.91 12.09
N ASN A 621 -46.59 36.85 11.98
CA ASN A 621 -46.20 35.59 11.35
C ASN A 621 -46.33 35.69 9.82
N ILE A 622 -45.29 35.30 9.08
CA ILE A 622 -45.21 35.37 7.62
C ILE A 622 -44.80 34.00 7.07
N THR A 623 -45.50 33.51 6.04
CA THR A 623 -45.12 32.28 5.32
C THR A 623 -44.75 32.62 3.87
N ILE A 624 -43.63 32.09 3.38
CA ILE A 624 -43.14 32.24 2.01
C ILE A 624 -42.69 30.89 1.44
N GLY A 625 -42.75 30.73 0.11
CA GLY A 625 -42.25 29.54 -0.58
C GLY A 625 -40.74 29.63 -0.80
N SER A 626 -40.27 30.73 -1.39
CA SER A 626 -38.85 31.01 -1.61
C SER A 626 -38.50 32.49 -1.47
N LEU A 627 -37.22 32.79 -1.28
CA LEU A 627 -36.67 34.13 -1.16
C LEU A 627 -35.59 34.34 -2.21
N VAL A 628 -35.71 35.37 -3.05
CA VAL A 628 -34.69 35.78 -4.03
C VAL A 628 -34.18 37.17 -3.67
N TYR A 629 -32.87 37.27 -3.45
CA TYR A 629 -32.19 38.54 -3.19
C TYR A 629 -31.27 38.91 -4.36
N ALA A 630 -31.59 40.00 -5.04
CA ALA A 630 -30.80 40.56 -6.13
C ALA A 630 -30.35 41.99 -5.79
N SER A 631 -29.05 42.23 -5.78
CA SER A 631 -28.44 43.52 -5.49
C SER A 631 -27.42 43.84 -6.57
N ASN A 632 -27.24 45.14 -6.86
CA ASN A 632 -26.20 45.65 -7.74
C ASN A 632 -25.28 46.66 -7.01
N GLY A 633 -25.32 46.70 -5.67
CA GLY A 633 -24.69 47.76 -4.86
C GLY A 633 -24.14 47.30 -3.51
N THR A 634 -23.53 48.25 -2.78
CA THR A 634 -22.65 48.00 -1.62
C THR A 634 -23.34 47.92 -0.25
N SER A 635 -24.65 47.67 -0.20
CA SER A 635 -25.47 47.69 1.04
C SER A 635 -25.84 46.29 1.55
N GLU A 636 -26.04 46.15 2.86
CA GLU A 636 -26.56 44.94 3.50
C GLU A 636 -28.09 45.00 3.61
N LEU A 637 -28.77 43.84 3.57
CA LEU A 637 -30.20 43.73 3.86
C LEU A 637 -30.39 42.94 5.15
N HIS A 638 -31.01 43.55 6.17
CA HIS A 638 -31.38 42.86 7.41
C HIS A 638 -32.88 42.55 7.41
N LEU A 639 -33.26 41.31 7.72
CA LEU A 639 -34.63 40.88 7.94
C LEU A 639 -34.81 40.57 9.43
N ALA A 640 -35.54 41.44 10.14
CA ALA A 640 -35.76 41.36 11.59
C ALA A 640 -37.25 41.24 11.92
N SER A 641 -37.61 40.52 12.99
CA SER A 641 -38.97 40.64 13.55
C SER A 641 -39.14 41.97 14.27
N GLY A 642 -40.32 42.58 14.15
CA GLY A 642 -40.69 43.78 14.89
C GLY A 642 -40.84 43.56 16.39
N LEU A 643 -41.06 44.66 17.11
CA LEU A 643 -41.11 44.71 18.58
C LEU A 643 -42.19 43.81 19.21
N ASN A 644 -43.16 43.33 18.42
CA ASN A 644 -44.28 42.50 18.86
C ASN A 644 -44.07 40.99 18.68
N GLY A 645 -42.94 40.56 18.09
CA GLY A 645 -42.65 39.14 17.84
C GLY A 645 -43.41 38.55 16.63
N GLY A 646 -42.75 37.66 15.88
CA GLY A 646 -43.32 37.05 14.68
C GLY A 646 -42.39 35.99 14.08
N THR A 647 -42.99 34.97 13.47
CA THR A 647 -42.30 33.80 12.88
C THR A 647 -42.20 33.95 11.37
N LEU A 648 -41.00 33.79 10.80
CA LEU A 648 -40.83 33.61 9.36
C LEU A 648 -40.84 32.11 9.03
N THR A 649 -41.78 31.68 8.18
CA THR A 649 -41.98 30.28 7.84
C THR A 649 -41.67 30.03 6.35
N PHE A 650 -40.75 29.12 6.06
CA PHE A 650 -40.51 28.60 4.72
C PHE A 650 -41.37 27.34 4.51
N SER A 651 -42.26 27.37 3.52
CA SER A 651 -43.13 26.23 3.22
C SER A 651 -43.66 26.27 1.79
N THR A 652 -43.63 25.11 1.14
CA THR A 652 -44.07 24.89 -0.24
C THR A 652 -45.04 23.71 -0.29
N LEU A 653 -46.08 23.82 -1.11
CA LEU A 653 -46.99 22.69 -1.41
C LEU A 653 -46.36 21.64 -2.34
N SER A 654 -45.32 22.01 -3.08
CA SER A 654 -44.56 21.16 -4.00
C SER A 654 -43.16 21.74 -4.18
N GLY A 655 -42.13 20.89 -4.23
CA GLY A 655 -40.72 21.28 -4.32
C GLY A 655 -40.10 21.72 -2.98
N VAL A 656 -38.79 21.89 -2.98
CA VAL A 656 -38.00 22.33 -1.80
C VAL A 656 -38.08 23.86 -1.68
N PRO A 657 -38.44 24.44 -0.52
CA PRO A 657 -38.33 25.89 -0.33
C PRO A 657 -36.86 26.34 -0.42
N SER A 658 -36.62 27.56 -0.89
CA SER A 658 -35.26 28.02 -1.17
C SER A 658 -34.95 29.46 -0.81
N ILE A 659 -33.68 29.72 -0.52
CA ILE A 659 -33.09 31.07 -0.46
C ILE A 659 -32.03 31.16 -1.56
N THR A 660 -32.20 32.10 -2.49
CA THR A 660 -31.30 32.30 -3.63
C THR A 660 -30.76 33.73 -3.66
N MET A 661 -29.43 33.88 -3.61
CA MET A 661 -28.75 35.17 -3.75
C MET A 661 -28.13 35.30 -5.15
N ILE A 662 -28.43 36.40 -5.84
CA ILE A 662 -28.00 36.70 -7.22
C ILE A 662 -27.27 38.05 -7.21
N ASN A 663 -25.93 38.08 -7.27
CA ASN A 663 -25.16 39.33 -7.26
C ASN A 663 -23.76 39.18 -7.88
N SER A 664 -23.26 40.26 -8.49
CA SER A 664 -21.93 40.44 -9.08
C SER A 664 -20.95 41.28 -8.22
N GLY A 665 -21.34 41.67 -6.99
CA GLY A 665 -20.53 42.45 -6.05
C GLY A 665 -20.72 42.06 -4.58
N THR A 666 -19.84 42.57 -3.72
CA THR A 666 -19.78 42.29 -2.28
C THR A 666 -21.03 42.76 -1.53
N ARG A 667 -21.68 41.88 -0.73
CA ARG A 667 -22.37 42.10 0.58
C ARG A 667 -23.30 40.94 0.96
N LYS A 668 -23.86 40.98 2.19
CA LYS A 668 -24.55 39.85 2.87
C LYS A 668 -26.05 40.10 3.10
N LEU A 669 -26.85 39.03 3.06
CA LEU A 669 -28.24 38.98 3.56
C LEU A 669 -28.21 38.58 5.03
N PHE A 670 -28.86 39.32 5.92
CA PHE A 670 -28.91 39.04 7.36
C PHE A 670 -30.31 38.58 7.79
N LEU A 671 -30.36 37.46 8.50
CA LEU A 671 -31.57 36.97 9.18
C LEU A 671 -31.38 37.13 10.70
N GLY A 672 -32.11 38.06 11.33
CA GLY A 672 -32.00 38.36 12.76
C GLY A 672 -32.31 39.82 13.14
N ASN A 673 -32.54 40.09 14.44
CA ASN A 673 -32.81 41.44 14.95
C ASN A 673 -31.52 42.14 15.43
N ALA A 674 -31.09 43.15 14.67
CA ALA A 674 -29.87 43.92 14.94
C ALA A 674 -29.97 44.90 16.13
N ILE A 675 -31.17 45.20 16.65
CA ILE A 675 -31.39 46.30 17.60
C ILE A 675 -31.39 45.82 19.07
N ASN A 676 -31.73 44.55 19.34
CA ASN A 676 -31.89 44.05 20.71
C ASN A 676 -31.54 42.56 20.96
N ASN A 677 -30.93 41.84 20.00
CA ASN A 677 -30.65 40.39 20.11
C ASN A 677 -31.89 39.49 20.40
N ALA A 678 -33.13 39.97 20.18
CA ALA A 678 -34.32 39.15 20.41
C ALA A 678 -34.44 37.99 19.41
N ARG A 679 -35.01 36.86 19.85
CA ARG A 679 -35.21 35.68 19.01
C ARG A 679 -36.16 35.92 17.85
N VAL A 680 -35.73 35.56 16.65
CA VAL A 680 -36.56 35.52 15.43
C VAL A 680 -36.82 34.05 15.12
N PRO A 681 -37.99 33.49 15.49
CA PRO A 681 -38.30 32.10 15.15
C PRO A 681 -38.40 31.95 13.63
N LEU A 682 -37.67 30.97 13.09
CA LEU A 682 -37.51 30.72 11.66
C LEU A 682 -37.84 29.26 11.39
N LYS A 683 -39.07 29.03 10.93
CA LYS A 683 -39.66 27.70 10.79
C LYS A 683 -39.53 27.22 9.35
N ILE A 684 -39.27 25.93 9.15
CA ILE A 684 -39.46 25.27 7.85
C ILE A 684 -40.54 24.20 8.05
N VAL A 685 -41.48 24.10 7.12
CA VAL A 685 -42.61 23.17 7.19
C VAL A 685 -42.57 22.24 5.99
N GLY A 686 -42.22 20.97 6.25
CA GLY A 686 -42.19 19.88 5.27
C GLY A 686 -40.94 19.00 5.43
N THR A 687 -41.01 17.78 4.91
CA THR A 687 -39.91 16.79 4.97
C THR A 687 -38.77 17.08 3.98
N GLN A 688 -38.97 17.96 3.00
CA GLN A 688 -38.00 18.24 1.95
C GLN A 688 -36.89 19.22 2.37
N GLY A 689 -37.00 19.85 3.54
CA GLY A 689 -35.92 20.68 4.08
C GLY A 689 -35.89 22.11 3.53
N LEU A 690 -34.74 22.79 3.62
CA LEU A 690 -34.47 24.10 3.03
C LEU A 690 -33.20 24.03 2.18
N ARG A 691 -33.24 24.56 0.95
CA ARG A 691 -32.06 24.67 0.08
C ARG A 691 -31.57 26.11 -0.03
N VAL A 692 -30.26 26.32 0.16
CA VAL A 692 -29.63 27.65 0.08
C VAL A 692 -28.65 27.70 -1.10
N TYR A 693 -28.83 28.73 -1.93
CA TYR A 693 -28.03 29.05 -3.10
C TYR A 693 -27.34 30.40 -2.91
N THR A 694 -26.02 30.41 -2.85
CA THR A 694 -25.22 31.65 -2.75
C THR A 694 -24.13 31.68 -3.83
N PRO A 695 -23.61 32.86 -4.21
CA PRO A 695 -22.50 32.95 -5.16
C PRO A 695 -21.21 32.30 -4.62
N VAL A 696 -20.43 31.70 -5.51
CA VAL A 696 -19.07 31.23 -5.22
C VAL A 696 -18.10 32.40 -5.48
N TYR A 697 -17.27 32.78 -4.49
CA TYR A 697 -16.45 34.00 -4.57
C TYR A 697 -14.93 33.75 -4.42
N GLY A 698 -14.16 34.36 -5.32
CA GLY A 698 -12.72 34.10 -5.54
C GLY A 698 -11.73 34.97 -4.75
N GLY A 699 -12.02 35.34 -3.51
CA GLY A 699 -11.08 35.99 -2.59
C GLY A 699 -11.39 37.46 -2.28
N GLY A 700 -11.51 37.77 -0.98
CA GLY A 700 -12.02 39.05 -0.47
C GLY A 700 -13.33 38.86 0.31
N ASN A 701 -13.58 39.72 1.31
CA ASN A 701 -14.65 39.61 2.31
C ASN A 701 -16.00 39.14 1.71
N PRO A 702 -16.53 37.95 2.06
CA PRO A 702 -17.48 37.25 1.19
C PRO A 702 -18.86 37.90 1.11
N ALA A 703 -19.41 37.89 -0.12
CA ALA A 703 -20.85 37.89 -0.31
C ALA A 703 -21.42 36.52 0.11
N GLY A 704 -22.54 36.51 0.83
CA GLY A 704 -23.11 35.28 1.37
C GLY A 704 -24.30 35.52 2.30
N LEU A 705 -24.92 34.44 2.76
CA LEU A 705 -26.01 34.50 3.74
C LEU A 705 -25.42 34.57 5.16
N ARG A 706 -25.78 35.58 5.95
CA ARG A 706 -25.43 35.66 7.38
C ARG A 706 -26.68 35.41 8.23
N ILE A 707 -26.57 34.48 9.18
CA ILE A 707 -27.64 34.12 10.10
C ILE A 707 -27.20 34.47 11.53
N GLN A 708 -28.02 35.17 12.30
CA GLN A 708 -27.72 35.51 13.69
C GLN A 708 -28.52 34.60 14.64
N ALA A 709 -27.82 33.95 15.56
CA ALA A 709 -28.21 32.67 16.19
C ALA A 709 -29.34 32.73 17.24
N ALA A 710 -30.28 33.65 17.10
CA ALA A 710 -31.48 33.74 17.93
C ALA A 710 -32.68 33.03 17.26
N MET A 711 -32.42 31.95 16.52
CA MET A 711 -33.43 31.18 15.79
C MET A 711 -34.01 30.04 16.63
N ASP A 712 -35.28 29.75 16.41
CA ASP A 712 -35.94 28.53 16.88
C ASP A 712 -35.99 27.53 15.73
N TRP A 713 -35.21 26.44 15.86
CA TRP A 713 -35.15 25.34 14.89
C TRP A 713 -36.14 24.21 15.22
N SER A 714 -36.95 24.33 16.28
CA SER A 714 -37.93 23.31 16.64
C SER A 714 -39.09 23.28 15.64
N GLY A 715 -39.07 22.28 14.75
CA GLY A 715 -40.01 22.16 13.64
C GLY A 715 -39.39 21.76 12.31
N LEU A 716 -38.06 21.76 12.19
CA LEU A 716 -37.38 21.12 11.07
C LEU A 716 -37.69 19.62 11.05
N SER A 717 -38.41 19.15 10.03
CA SER A 717 -38.59 17.71 9.73
C SER A 717 -37.89 17.28 8.43
N GLY A 718 -37.11 18.20 7.84
CA GLY A 718 -36.27 17.96 6.68
C GLY A 718 -34.91 18.65 6.85
N GLY A 719 -33.89 18.14 6.18
CA GLY A 719 -32.51 18.62 6.30
C GLY A 719 -32.27 20.01 5.73
N PHE A 720 -31.11 20.59 6.02
CA PHE A 720 -30.65 21.83 5.39
C PHE A 720 -29.61 21.50 4.33
N THR A 721 -29.81 21.96 3.09
CA THR A 721 -28.86 21.77 2.00
C THR A 721 -28.22 23.10 1.60
N LEU A 722 -26.91 23.24 1.81
CA LEU A 722 -26.13 24.29 1.15
C LEU A 722 -25.73 23.78 -0.24
N ALA A 723 -26.38 24.28 -1.29
CA ALA A 723 -26.18 23.79 -2.64
C ALA A 723 -24.84 24.27 -3.24
N GLN A 724 -24.48 25.53 -2.98
CA GLN A 724 -23.23 26.16 -3.40
C GLN A 724 -22.96 27.47 -2.62
N GLY A 725 -21.68 27.84 -2.52
CA GLY A 725 -21.23 29.17 -2.06
C GLY A 725 -20.93 29.28 -0.56
N THR A 726 -21.14 30.46 0.04
CA THR A 726 -20.74 30.78 1.43
C THR A 726 -21.94 31.14 2.33
N ILE A 727 -22.02 30.49 3.49
CA ILE A 727 -22.88 30.86 4.62
C ILE A 727 -22.03 31.30 5.82
N GLU A 728 -22.48 32.33 6.55
CA GLU A 728 -21.91 32.76 7.83
C GLU A 728 -22.96 32.61 8.95
N LEU A 729 -22.58 31.98 10.07
CA LEU A 729 -23.45 31.73 11.22
C LEU A 729 -22.86 32.49 12.42
N HIS A 730 -23.66 33.35 13.07
CA HIS A 730 -23.18 34.35 14.03
C HIS A 730 -23.85 34.21 15.40
N ASN A 731 -23.08 33.86 16.43
CA ASN A 731 -23.57 33.83 17.82
C ASN A 731 -23.38 35.20 18.50
N THR A 732 -24.45 35.74 19.10
CA THR A 732 -24.42 37.03 19.81
C THR A 732 -25.03 37.01 21.21
N THR A 733 -25.32 35.84 21.78
CA THR A 733 -25.88 35.76 23.14
C THR A 733 -24.79 36.01 24.21
N PRO A 734 -24.83 37.10 24.99
CA PRO A 734 -23.75 37.41 25.93
C PRO A 734 -23.88 36.71 27.29
N ASN A 735 -25.05 36.13 27.60
CA ASN A 735 -25.45 35.71 28.95
C ASN A 735 -26.28 34.40 28.98
N ALA A 736 -26.22 33.57 27.94
CA ALA A 736 -26.92 32.28 27.95
C ALA A 736 -26.00 31.18 28.52
N THR A 737 -26.50 30.39 29.47
CA THR A 737 -25.83 29.15 29.92
C THR A 737 -25.81 28.06 28.85
N ASP A 738 -26.56 28.22 27.75
CA ASP A 738 -26.40 27.49 26.48
C ASP A 738 -25.18 27.98 25.68
N ALA A 739 -24.07 28.31 26.36
CA ALA A 739 -23.00 29.13 25.80
C ALA A 739 -22.27 28.53 24.58
N ASP A 740 -22.28 27.19 24.43
CA ASP A 740 -21.34 26.45 23.59
C ASP A 740 -21.89 25.92 22.26
N ASN A 741 -23.13 26.24 21.89
CA ASN A 741 -23.72 25.73 20.64
C ASN A 741 -24.42 26.83 19.82
N VAL A 742 -23.85 27.16 18.65
CA VAL A 742 -24.72 27.49 17.52
C VAL A 742 -25.26 26.17 17.01
N LEU A 743 -26.51 25.88 17.38
CA LEU A 743 -27.20 24.73 16.81
C LEU A 743 -27.44 25.03 15.32
N LEU A 744 -26.74 24.29 14.48
CA LEU A 744 -27.24 23.98 13.14
C LEU A 744 -28.49 23.09 13.29
N PRO A 745 -29.25 22.86 12.21
CA PRO A 745 -30.33 21.88 12.16
C PRO A 745 -29.99 20.59 12.91
N LEU A 746 -30.71 20.33 14.01
CA LEU A 746 -30.45 19.20 14.91
C LEU A 746 -30.49 17.85 14.17
N GLN A 747 -31.19 17.76 13.04
CA GLN A 747 -31.38 16.53 12.26
C GLN A 747 -30.33 16.33 11.15
N ARG A 748 -30.30 17.19 10.12
CA ARG A 748 -29.43 16.89 8.95
C ARG A 748 -28.85 18.13 8.28
N PHE A 749 -27.55 18.08 8.02
CA PHE A 749 -26.84 19.05 7.19
C PHE A 749 -26.29 18.33 5.96
N SER A 750 -26.63 18.85 4.78
CA SER A 750 -26.20 18.28 3.50
C SER A 750 -25.46 19.32 2.66
N VAL A 751 -24.34 18.91 2.07
CA VAL A 751 -23.62 19.71 1.07
C VAL A 751 -24.04 19.23 -0.32
N GLY A 752 -24.54 20.15 -1.14
CA GLY A 752 -25.12 19.84 -2.44
C GLY A 752 -24.09 19.55 -3.53
N THR A 753 -24.57 19.34 -4.75
CA THR A 753 -23.79 18.88 -5.91
C THR A 753 -23.39 20.01 -6.87
N GLU A 754 -23.47 21.28 -6.44
CA GLU A 754 -23.37 22.46 -7.32
C GLU A 754 -22.10 23.29 -7.05
N GLY A 755 -21.09 22.68 -6.43
CA GLY A 755 -19.76 23.26 -6.18
C GLY A 755 -19.41 23.39 -4.69
N PRO A 756 -18.20 23.89 -4.37
CA PRO A 756 -17.68 23.90 -3.00
C PRO A 756 -18.51 24.79 -2.07
N ALA A 757 -18.76 24.27 -0.87
CA ALA A 757 -19.52 24.93 0.18
C ALA A 757 -18.59 25.48 1.27
N PHE A 758 -18.81 26.72 1.69
CA PHE A 758 -18.07 27.38 2.77
C PHE A 758 -19.02 27.70 3.93
N VAL A 759 -18.76 27.12 5.11
CA VAL A 759 -19.53 27.36 6.33
C VAL A 759 -18.64 28.10 7.33
N ALA A 760 -18.92 29.39 7.53
CA ALA A 760 -18.16 30.22 8.45
C ALA A 760 -18.89 30.45 9.78
N PHE A 761 -18.21 30.24 10.90
CA PHE A 761 -18.76 30.45 12.25
C PHE A 761 -18.14 31.71 12.87
N THR A 762 -18.99 32.57 13.46
CA THR A 762 -18.63 33.90 13.99
C THR A 762 -19.31 34.12 15.35
N GLY A 763 -18.75 34.96 16.24
CA GLY A 763 -19.35 35.31 17.54
C GLY A 763 -18.39 35.17 18.74
N THR A 764 -18.81 35.54 19.95
CA THR A 764 -17.95 35.43 21.15
C THR A 764 -17.74 33.99 21.63
N ASN A 765 -18.72 33.10 21.40
CA ASN A 765 -18.70 31.71 21.84
C ASN A 765 -18.99 30.77 20.64
N ALA A 766 -18.19 30.83 19.57
CA ALA A 766 -18.47 30.11 18.32
C ALA A 766 -17.66 28.81 18.12
N SER A 767 -16.83 28.41 19.10
CA SER A 767 -15.80 27.36 18.94
C SER A 767 -16.31 25.92 18.83
N ARG A 768 -17.61 25.66 19.08
CA ARG A 768 -18.21 24.32 18.98
C ARG A 768 -19.58 24.38 18.28
N GLN A 769 -19.79 23.43 17.37
CA GLN A 769 -20.85 23.44 16.37
C GLN A 769 -21.45 22.06 16.24
N THR A 770 -22.76 21.91 16.45
CA THR A 770 -23.39 20.60 16.55
C THR A 770 -24.38 20.36 15.40
N ILE A 771 -24.22 19.24 14.69
CA ILE A 771 -25.12 18.71 13.66
C ILE A 771 -25.60 17.29 14.01
N GLY A 772 -26.74 16.89 13.44
CA GLY A 772 -27.18 15.49 13.39
C GLY A 772 -26.32 14.70 12.39
N ALA A 773 -26.88 14.19 11.31
CA ALA A 773 -26.09 13.56 10.25
C ALA A 773 -25.49 14.56 9.24
N LEU A 774 -24.28 14.27 8.76
CA LEU A 774 -23.60 14.97 7.66
C LEU A 774 -23.71 14.15 6.37
N ASP A 775 -24.25 14.75 5.31
CA ASP A 775 -24.33 14.15 3.97
C ASP A 775 -23.74 15.05 2.88
N GLY A 776 -23.36 14.46 1.74
CA GLY A 776 -23.01 15.21 0.53
C GLY A 776 -21.81 14.64 -0.24
N THR A 777 -21.62 15.11 -1.48
CA THR A 777 -20.56 14.60 -2.36
C THR A 777 -19.50 15.65 -2.74
N GLU A 778 -19.79 16.95 -2.58
CA GLU A 778 -18.87 18.05 -2.90
C GLU A 778 -18.06 18.53 -1.70
N ASP A 779 -16.90 19.15 -1.95
CA ASP A 779 -16.01 19.71 -0.94
C ASP A 779 -16.71 20.72 0.01
N ALA A 780 -16.47 20.57 1.31
CA ALA A 780 -17.02 21.40 2.38
C ALA A 780 -15.90 21.98 3.25
N TYR A 781 -15.84 23.31 3.25
CA TYR A 781 -14.82 24.10 3.94
C TYR A 781 -15.44 24.75 5.18
N ILE A 782 -15.00 24.33 6.37
CA ILE A 782 -15.43 24.91 7.65
C ILE A 782 -14.41 25.98 8.07
N VAL A 783 -14.89 27.16 8.42
CA VAL A 783 -14.04 28.31 8.76
C VAL A 783 -14.50 28.94 10.07
N ALA A 784 -13.71 28.88 11.14
CA ALA A 784 -13.94 29.78 12.27
C ALA A 784 -13.41 31.18 11.93
N LYS A 785 -14.24 32.20 12.13
CA LYS A 785 -13.92 33.63 11.95
C LYS A 785 -14.12 34.35 13.29
N THR A 786 -13.34 33.96 14.31
CA THR A 786 -13.43 34.52 15.67
C THR A 786 -12.07 34.61 16.34
N SER A 787 -11.76 35.79 16.85
CA SER A 787 -10.53 36.11 17.59
C SER A 787 -10.52 35.58 19.04
N ILE A 788 -11.18 34.44 19.30
CA ILE A 788 -11.41 33.88 20.64
C ILE A 788 -11.20 32.35 20.55
N ASN A 789 -10.48 31.78 21.52
CA ASN A 789 -10.08 30.35 21.62
C ASN A 789 -9.09 29.84 20.56
N ASN A 790 -7.95 30.52 20.38
CA ASN A 790 -6.76 30.03 19.64
C ASN A 790 -7.05 29.40 18.26
N GLY A 791 -8.05 29.91 17.54
CA GLY A 791 -8.44 29.45 16.20
C GLY A 791 -9.15 28.08 16.12
N THR A 792 -9.47 27.41 17.23
CA THR A 792 -10.06 26.06 17.17
C THR A 792 -11.55 26.09 16.77
N ALA A 793 -11.91 25.32 15.73
CA ALA A 793 -13.28 25.07 15.28
C ALA A 793 -13.65 23.60 15.53
N THR A 794 -14.66 23.33 16.36
CA THR A 794 -15.12 21.96 16.65
C THR A 794 -16.43 21.67 15.94
N LEU A 795 -16.45 20.69 15.03
CA LEU A 795 -17.66 20.12 14.43
C LEU A 795 -18.04 18.83 15.15
N VAL A 796 -19.21 18.83 15.77
CA VAL A 796 -19.81 17.70 16.47
C VAL A 796 -20.85 17.06 15.57
N ILE A 797 -20.68 15.77 15.26
CA ILE A 797 -21.53 15.02 14.34
C ILE A 797 -22.30 13.92 15.10
N GLY A 798 -23.55 13.71 14.70
CA GLY A 798 -24.40 12.59 15.11
C GLY A 798 -25.42 12.92 16.19
N ALA A 799 -25.73 14.20 16.46
CA ALA A 799 -26.56 14.62 17.59
C ALA A 799 -28.00 14.06 17.62
N ASP A 800 -28.54 13.59 16.48
CA ASP A 800 -29.87 12.99 16.35
C ASP A 800 -29.85 11.46 16.22
N ASN A 801 -28.68 10.83 16.37
CA ASN A 801 -28.44 9.40 16.22
C ASN A 801 -28.70 8.83 14.80
N GLN A 802 -28.88 9.66 13.77
CA GLN A 802 -29.06 9.19 12.40
C GLN A 802 -27.75 8.72 11.76
N ASN A 803 -27.87 7.99 10.65
CA ASN A 803 -26.74 7.67 9.79
C ASN A 803 -26.49 8.81 8.78
N GLY A 804 -25.23 9.05 8.42
CA GLY A 804 -24.82 10.02 7.40
C GLY A 804 -23.71 9.49 6.50
N ASN A 805 -23.64 9.97 5.26
CA ASN A 805 -22.58 9.63 4.31
C ASN A 805 -22.05 10.87 3.56
N TYR A 806 -20.78 11.19 3.76
CA TYR A 806 -20.13 12.37 3.17
C TYR A 806 -18.85 11.99 2.40
N GLU A 807 -18.80 12.35 1.12
CA GLU A 807 -17.76 11.92 0.16
C GLU A 807 -16.82 13.05 -0.29
N GLY A 808 -17.18 14.32 -0.03
CA GLY A 808 -16.34 15.48 -0.37
C GLY A 808 -15.17 15.70 0.61
N LYS A 809 -14.25 16.61 0.28
CA LYS A 809 -13.19 17.00 1.23
C LYS A 809 -13.76 17.81 2.40
N LEU A 810 -13.32 17.49 3.61
CA LEU A 810 -13.66 18.22 4.84
C LEU A 810 -12.40 18.84 5.45
N GLY A 811 -12.39 20.16 5.65
CA GLY A 811 -11.25 20.82 6.26
C GLY A 811 -11.43 22.34 6.35
N ILE A 812 -10.33 23.04 6.64
CA ILE A 812 -10.33 24.51 6.72
C ILE A 812 -10.03 25.11 5.35
N GLY A 813 -10.78 26.16 5.00
CA GLY A 813 -10.64 26.89 3.74
C GLY A 813 -9.26 27.54 3.55
N PRO A 814 -8.93 27.96 2.31
CA PRO A 814 -7.64 28.60 2.00
C PRO A 814 -7.45 29.92 2.77
N ALA A 815 -6.20 30.24 3.11
CA ALA A 815 -5.83 31.35 4.00
C ALA A 815 -6.29 32.75 3.54
N SER A 816 -6.64 32.95 2.26
CA SER A 816 -7.24 34.20 1.77
C SER A 816 -8.66 34.45 2.29
N GLN A 817 -9.30 33.47 2.93
CA GLN A 817 -10.63 33.55 3.56
C GLN A 817 -10.59 33.43 5.10
N ALA A 818 -9.47 32.93 5.66
CA ALA A 818 -9.29 32.66 7.09
C ALA A 818 -8.17 33.55 7.65
N GLY A 819 -8.56 34.64 8.33
CA GLY A 819 -7.63 35.62 8.89
C GLY A 819 -6.87 35.17 10.14
N ASP A 820 -7.17 34.00 10.69
CA ASP A 820 -6.57 33.43 11.90
C ASP A 820 -6.23 31.94 11.69
N MET A 821 -5.12 31.48 12.28
CA MET A 821 -4.58 30.11 12.12
C MET A 821 -5.38 29.09 12.95
N GLY A 822 -6.37 28.44 12.35
CA GLY A 822 -7.26 27.52 13.05
C GLY A 822 -7.01 26.02 12.86
N ARG A 823 -7.69 25.19 13.67
CA ARG A 823 -7.79 23.72 13.52
C ARG A 823 -9.25 23.27 13.44
N LEU A 824 -9.52 22.17 12.73
CA LEU A 824 -10.85 21.53 12.70
C LEU A 824 -10.83 20.27 13.57
N ASP A 825 -11.60 20.26 14.64
CA ASP A 825 -11.84 19.07 15.45
C ASP A 825 -13.17 18.44 15.04
N ILE A 826 -13.18 17.13 14.80
CA ILE A 826 -14.40 16.36 14.51
C ILE A 826 -14.73 15.50 15.72
N GLU A 827 -15.88 15.73 16.36
CA GLU A 827 -16.36 14.97 17.51
C GLU A 827 -17.60 14.13 17.15
N LYS A 828 -17.53 12.81 17.27
CA LYS A 828 -18.66 11.91 17.01
C LYS A 828 -19.34 11.49 18.32
N THR A 829 -20.58 11.94 18.56
CA THR A 829 -21.20 11.87 19.91
C THR A 829 -22.54 11.13 20.04
N GLY A 830 -23.28 10.86 18.96
CA GLY A 830 -24.51 10.04 19.02
C GLY A 830 -24.34 8.61 18.50
N THR A 831 -25.36 7.76 18.59
CA THR A 831 -25.28 6.32 18.37
C THR A 831 -25.26 5.88 16.90
N GLY A 832 -25.67 6.74 15.95
CA GLY A 832 -25.70 6.44 14.52
C GLY A 832 -24.32 6.19 13.89
N THR A 833 -24.30 5.78 12.62
CA THR A 833 -23.09 5.58 11.82
C THR A 833 -22.85 6.77 10.90
N GLN A 834 -21.74 7.48 11.08
CA GLN A 834 -21.27 8.47 10.12
C GLN A 834 -20.15 7.86 9.27
N THR A 835 -20.31 7.88 7.96
CA THR A 835 -19.24 7.58 7.00
C THR A 835 -18.67 8.87 6.43
N LEU A 836 -17.35 8.99 6.43
CA LEU A 836 -16.56 10.04 5.79
C LEU A 836 -15.64 9.36 4.76
N ALA A 837 -16.09 9.35 3.51
CA ALA A 837 -15.40 8.72 2.38
C ALA A 837 -14.47 9.67 1.63
N GLY A 838 -14.65 10.98 1.82
CA GLY A 838 -13.72 12.00 1.34
C GLY A 838 -12.48 12.16 2.21
N ILE A 839 -11.72 13.22 1.92
CA ILE A 839 -10.46 13.52 2.62
C ILE A 839 -10.72 14.51 3.76
N ILE A 840 -10.43 14.12 5.00
CA ILE A 840 -10.22 15.08 6.09
C ILE A 840 -8.77 15.60 6.00
N TYR A 841 -8.56 16.92 5.90
CA TYR A 841 -7.23 17.52 5.75
C TYR A 841 -6.98 18.76 6.63
N ASN A 842 -5.72 19.09 6.87
CA ASN A 842 -5.30 20.34 7.51
C ASN A 842 -5.34 21.50 6.51
N GLY A 843 -6.08 22.58 6.81
CA GLY A 843 -6.11 23.77 5.96
C GLY A 843 -4.77 24.51 5.95
N ASN A 844 -4.31 24.85 4.73
CA ASN A 844 -3.11 25.64 4.40
C ASN A 844 -1.79 25.29 5.13
N THR A 845 -0.88 24.61 4.43
CA THR A 845 0.42 24.11 4.91
C THR A 845 1.55 25.15 5.02
N SER A 846 1.25 26.45 5.12
CA SER A 846 2.28 27.52 5.05
C SER A 846 3.02 27.81 6.36
N ALA A 847 2.65 27.17 7.47
CA ALA A 847 3.38 27.18 8.74
C ALA A 847 3.17 25.82 9.40
N GLY A 848 4.19 25.28 10.08
CA GLY A 848 4.03 24.01 10.78
C GLY A 848 2.91 24.15 11.82
N ALA A 849 1.85 23.36 11.67
CA ALA A 849 0.64 23.52 12.44
C ALA A 849 0.90 23.18 13.92
N SER A 850 1.12 24.21 14.73
CA SER A 850 1.15 24.13 16.21
C SER A 850 -0.18 23.63 16.81
N ASN A 851 -1.21 23.52 15.97
CA ASN A 851 -2.54 23.05 16.33
C ASN A 851 -3.16 22.28 15.14
N PRO A 852 -2.83 20.99 14.90
CA PRO A 852 -3.39 20.22 13.78
C PRO A 852 -4.80 19.69 14.08
N SER A 853 -5.63 19.53 13.04
CA SER A 853 -7.00 19.03 13.12
C SER A 853 -7.09 17.64 13.77
N ARG A 854 -8.06 17.40 14.65
CA ARG A 854 -8.22 16.16 15.43
C ARG A 854 -9.53 15.44 15.12
N VAL A 855 -9.59 14.15 15.46
CA VAL A 855 -10.81 13.34 15.42
C VAL A 855 -11.03 12.71 16.79
N THR A 856 -12.23 12.84 17.34
CA THR A 856 -12.62 12.22 18.61
C THR A 856 -13.92 11.44 18.43
N VAL A 857 -13.92 10.16 18.80
CA VAL A 857 -15.12 9.31 18.82
C VAL A 857 -15.52 9.04 20.26
N ASN A 858 -16.70 9.53 20.64
CA ASN A 858 -17.27 9.36 21.98
C ASN A 858 -18.42 8.34 21.98
N ALA A 859 -19.16 8.19 20.87
CA ALA A 859 -20.23 7.19 20.75
C ALA A 859 -20.60 6.83 19.29
N GLY A 860 -21.35 5.73 19.12
CA GLY A 860 -21.79 5.21 17.82
C GLY A 860 -20.62 4.77 16.92
N LYS A 861 -20.81 4.76 15.60
CA LYS A 861 -19.75 4.38 14.64
C LYS A 861 -19.30 5.58 13.79
N LEU A 862 -17.99 5.76 13.63
CA LEU A 862 -17.36 6.63 12.63
C LEU A 862 -16.56 5.75 11.66
N ILE A 863 -16.80 5.90 10.36
CA ILE A 863 -16.06 5.18 9.31
C ILE A 863 -15.26 6.20 8.51
N LEU A 864 -13.94 6.02 8.44
CA LEU A 864 -13.01 6.82 7.64
C LEU A 864 -12.54 5.97 6.45
N SER A 865 -13.17 6.12 5.29
CA SER A 865 -12.85 5.33 4.08
C SER A 865 -12.01 6.08 3.03
N GLY A 866 -11.86 7.41 3.17
CA GLY A 866 -10.98 8.21 2.29
C GLY A 866 -9.49 8.19 2.69
N ASN A 867 -8.66 8.88 1.91
CA ASN A 867 -7.25 9.10 2.22
C ASN A 867 -7.09 10.34 3.11
N ASN A 868 -7.11 10.16 4.42
CA ASN A 868 -7.14 11.25 5.39
C ASN A 868 -5.74 11.79 5.69
N GLN A 869 -5.62 13.12 5.71
CA GLN A 869 -4.37 13.88 5.76
C GLN A 869 -4.24 14.78 7.01
N TYR A 870 -5.17 14.68 7.96
CA TYR A 870 -5.06 15.38 9.24
C TYR A 870 -4.00 14.72 10.13
N LEU A 871 -3.26 15.55 10.88
CA LEU A 871 -2.09 15.12 11.66
C LEU A 871 -2.33 15.14 13.18
N GLY A 872 -3.45 15.71 13.64
CA GLY A 872 -3.76 15.81 15.06
C GLY A 872 -4.29 14.50 15.61
N ALA A 873 -4.09 14.30 16.91
CA ALA A 873 -4.43 13.07 17.61
C ALA A 873 -5.87 12.61 17.34
N THR A 874 -6.00 11.33 17.03
CA THR A 874 -7.28 10.61 16.93
C THR A 874 -7.55 9.91 18.25
N THR A 875 -8.66 10.24 18.91
CA THR A 875 -9.00 9.66 20.21
C THR A 875 -10.33 8.89 20.14
N VAL A 876 -10.37 7.68 20.68
CA VAL A 876 -11.60 6.92 20.88
C VAL A 876 -11.84 6.82 22.39
N ASN A 877 -12.89 7.49 22.87
CA ASN A 877 -13.36 7.46 24.26
C ASN A 877 -14.61 6.59 24.43
N GLY A 878 -15.21 6.15 23.32
CA GLY A 878 -16.35 5.24 23.28
C GLY A 878 -16.83 5.02 21.84
N GLY A 879 -17.72 4.04 21.63
CA GLY A 879 -18.19 3.69 20.30
C GLY A 879 -17.15 2.95 19.47
N VAL A 880 -17.21 3.11 18.14
CA VAL A 880 -16.38 2.41 17.15
C VAL A 880 -15.79 3.41 16.15
N LEU A 881 -14.47 3.39 15.99
CA LEU A 881 -13.78 4.02 14.86
C LEU A 881 -13.34 2.91 13.89
N ALA A 882 -13.80 2.96 12.63
CA ALA A 882 -13.35 2.06 11.58
C ALA A 882 -12.54 2.82 10.52
N ILE A 883 -11.25 2.51 10.39
CA ILE A 883 -10.37 3.09 9.36
C ILE A 883 -10.31 2.09 8.21
N ASN A 884 -10.93 2.45 7.08
CA ASN A 884 -11.02 1.63 5.86
C ASN A 884 -10.23 2.20 4.68
N GLY A 885 -9.87 3.49 4.74
CA GLY A 885 -8.95 4.14 3.82
C GLY A 885 -7.55 4.24 4.41
N THR A 886 -6.96 5.42 4.35
CA THR A 886 -5.68 5.72 5.02
C THR A 886 -5.85 6.85 6.02
N GLY A 887 -5.11 6.80 7.12
CA GLY A 887 -4.99 7.88 8.09
C GLY A 887 -3.52 8.10 8.47
N VAL A 888 -3.13 9.33 8.77
CA VAL A 888 -1.74 9.71 9.07
C VAL A 888 -1.53 10.26 10.48
N SER A 889 -2.59 10.25 11.30
CA SER A 889 -2.61 10.73 12.69
C SER A 889 -2.35 9.60 13.70
N PRO A 890 -1.68 9.88 14.85
CA PRO A 890 -1.61 8.94 15.95
C PRO A 890 -3.00 8.61 16.50
N VAL A 891 -3.23 7.35 16.86
CA VAL A 891 -4.53 6.89 17.37
C VAL A 891 -4.40 6.39 18.82
N THR A 892 -5.25 6.91 19.71
CA THR A 892 -5.36 6.49 21.10
C THR A 892 -6.78 6.01 21.40
N VAL A 893 -6.93 4.77 21.85
CA VAL A 893 -8.23 4.20 22.29
C VAL A 893 -8.26 4.13 23.80
N SER A 894 -8.87 5.12 24.44
CA SER A 894 -9.09 5.17 25.90
C SER A 894 -10.21 4.22 26.33
N ALA A 895 -11.27 4.11 25.50
CA ALA A 895 -12.37 3.16 25.61
C ALA A 895 -13.14 3.10 24.27
N GLY A 896 -13.88 2.03 24.02
CA GLY A 896 -14.48 1.74 22.70
C GLY A 896 -13.54 0.92 21.80
N THR A 897 -13.85 0.86 20.50
CA THR A 897 -13.18 -0.05 19.55
C THR A 897 -12.54 0.71 18.39
N LEU A 898 -11.27 0.42 18.09
CA LEU A 898 -10.68 0.68 16.78
C LEU A 898 -10.79 -0.56 15.89
N GLY A 899 -11.17 -0.38 14.63
CA GLY A 899 -11.16 -1.43 13.63
C GLY A 899 -11.05 -0.88 12.20
N GLY A 900 -11.56 -1.65 11.24
CA GLY A 900 -11.47 -1.34 9.81
C GLY A 900 -10.29 -2.03 9.11
N SER A 901 -10.28 -1.97 7.78
CA SER A 901 -9.34 -2.70 6.92
C SER A 901 -8.30 -1.81 6.22
N GLY A 902 -8.08 -0.60 6.75
CA GLY A 902 -7.23 0.43 6.16
C GLY A 902 -5.79 0.44 6.65
N SER A 903 -5.10 1.58 6.47
CA SER A 903 -3.77 1.81 7.04
C SER A 903 -3.67 3.07 7.92
N ILE A 904 -2.80 3.01 8.92
CA ILE A 904 -2.48 4.07 9.87
C ILE A 904 -0.97 4.38 9.76
N GLY A 905 -0.62 5.60 9.36
CA GLY A 905 0.77 6.03 9.13
C GLY A 905 1.55 6.41 10.40
N ALA A 906 0.96 6.24 11.58
CA ALA A 906 1.45 6.79 12.85
C ALA A 906 1.19 5.84 14.03
N ALA A 907 1.83 6.15 15.18
CA ALA A 907 1.82 5.29 16.36
C ALA A 907 0.40 5.04 16.91
N LEU A 908 0.20 3.82 17.43
CA LEU A 908 -1.09 3.32 17.89
C LEU A 908 -1.00 2.92 19.38
N SER A 909 -1.91 3.44 20.21
CA SER A 909 -2.03 3.07 21.63
C SER A 909 -3.46 2.62 21.94
N ILE A 910 -3.63 1.37 22.36
CA ILE A 910 -4.91 0.84 22.84
C ILE A 910 -4.84 0.72 24.36
N GLY A 911 -5.88 1.19 25.04
CA GLY A 911 -5.94 1.23 26.50
C GLY A 911 -5.14 2.37 27.11
N THR A 912 -5.31 2.54 28.42
CA THR A 912 -4.70 3.56 29.28
C THR A 912 -3.80 2.96 30.37
N GLY A 913 -3.79 1.64 30.51
CA GLY A 913 -3.15 0.88 31.59
C GLY A 913 -4.08 0.54 32.77
N SER A 914 -5.20 1.25 32.94
CA SER A 914 -6.09 1.07 34.10
C SER A 914 -7.58 1.33 33.84
N GLY A 915 -7.98 1.50 32.59
CA GLY A 915 -9.36 1.70 32.18
C GLY A 915 -10.15 0.39 32.04
N THR A 916 -11.33 0.48 31.42
CA THR A 916 -12.15 -0.69 31.11
C THR A 916 -12.78 -0.54 29.73
N GLY A 917 -12.49 -1.48 28.82
CA GLY A 917 -13.20 -1.60 27.54
C GLY A 917 -12.57 -0.83 26.37
N ALA A 918 -11.23 -0.81 26.27
CA ALA A 918 -10.53 -0.40 25.05
C ALA A 918 -10.24 -1.64 24.17
N PHE A 919 -10.67 -1.61 22.91
CA PHE A 919 -10.58 -2.74 21.99
C PHE A 919 -9.88 -2.36 20.69
N ILE A 920 -9.18 -3.32 20.11
CA ILE A 920 -8.79 -3.32 18.70
C ILE A 920 -9.34 -4.57 18.02
N ALA A 921 -10.06 -4.39 16.91
CA ALA A 921 -10.72 -5.42 16.12
C ALA A 921 -10.52 -5.12 14.63
N PRO A 922 -9.43 -5.61 14.00
CA PRO A 922 -9.14 -5.42 12.59
C PRO A 922 -10.29 -5.78 11.66
N GLY A 923 -10.30 -5.23 10.44
CA GLY A 923 -11.29 -5.58 9.43
C GLY A 923 -12.68 -4.98 9.63
N ASN A 924 -13.66 -5.54 8.91
CA ASN A 924 -15.09 -5.22 8.97
C ASN A 924 -15.87 -6.55 8.98
N SER A 925 -15.68 -7.40 10.01
CA SER A 925 -15.49 -8.86 9.86
C SER A 925 -14.06 -9.19 9.44
N VAL A 926 -13.70 -10.47 9.48
CA VAL A 926 -12.36 -11.03 9.26
C VAL A 926 -11.55 -10.26 8.20
N GLY A 927 -10.51 -9.56 8.63
CA GLY A 927 -9.72 -8.69 7.75
C GLY A 927 -8.38 -8.26 8.31
N THR A 928 -7.73 -7.29 7.63
CA THR A 928 -6.39 -6.81 8.03
C THR A 928 -6.40 -5.31 8.25
N LEU A 929 -5.96 -4.86 9.43
CA LEU A 929 -5.68 -3.46 9.74
C LEU A 929 -4.16 -3.26 9.74
N THR A 930 -3.68 -2.25 9.03
CA THR A 930 -2.23 -1.98 8.91
C THR A 930 -1.82 -0.74 9.68
N THR A 931 -0.67 -0.77 10.35
CA THR A 931 0.05 0.43 10.77
C THR A 931 1.53 0.34 10.42
N THR A 932 2.08 1.44 9.93
CA THR A 932 3.52 1.55 9.56
C THR A 932 4.39 2.01 10.73
N SER A 933 3.81 2.14 11.92
CA SER A 933 4.44 2.62 13.16
C SER A 933 4.22 1.62 14.31
N PRO A 934 4.90 1.80 15.46
CA PRO A 934 4.72 0.93 16.61
C PRO A 934 3.31 0.95 17.19
N THR A 935 2.86 -0.21 17.66
CA THR A 935 1.62 -0.40 18.42
C THR A 935 1.91 -0.77 19.88
N THR A 936 1.23 -0.11 20.81
CA THR A 936 1.20 -0.48 22.23
C THR A 936 -0.21 -0.92 22.61
N LEU A 937 -0.32 -2.14 23.16
CA LEU A 937 -1.53 -2.62 23.82
C LEU A 937 -1.28 -2.62 25.34
N ASN A 938 -1.94 -1.69 26.05
CA ASN A 938 -1.80 -1.54 27.50
C ASN A 938 -2.59 -2.64 28.26
N ALA A 939 -2.42 -2.74 29.59
CA ALA A 939 -2.99 -3.83 30.40
C ALA A 939 -4.53 -3.93 30.38
N ASP A 940 -5.22 -2.82 30.10
CA ASP A 940 -6.68 -2.71 29.95
C ASP A 940 -7.17 -2.90 28.50
N ALA A 941 -6.26 -3.05 27.54
CA ALA A 941 -6.59 -3.30 26.14
C ALA A 941 -7.06 -4.73 25.92
N THR A 942 -7.98 -4.92 24.98
CA THR A 942 -8.33 -6.22 24.41
C THR A 942 -8.05 -6.24 22.91
N TYR A 943 -7.19 -7.14 22.46
CA TYR A 943 -7.14 -7.53 21.06
C TYR A 943 -8.27 -8.53 20.80
N ALA A 944 -9.29 -8.09 20.07
CA ALA A 944 -10.40 -8.92 19.62
C ALA A 944 -10.10 -9.40 18.20
N VAL A 945 -9.82 -10.69 18.06
CA VAL A 945 -9.58 -11.36 16.78
C VAL A 945 -10.87 -12.07 16.39
N GLU A 946 -11.55 -11.58 15.36
CA GLU A 946 -12.56 -12.34 14.66
C GLU A 946 -11.87 -13.35 13.73
N TYR A 947 -12.40 -14.56 13.64
CA TYR A 947 -11.92 -15.56 12.69
C TYR A 947 -13.08 -16.41 12.18
N ASN A 948 -12.96 -16.96 10.99
CA ASN A 948 -13.97 -17.84 10.41
C ASN A 948 -13.42 -19.26 10.37
N SER A 949 -13.90 -20.13 11.26
CA SER A 949 -13.49 -21.54 11.36
C SER A 949 -13.79 -22.37 10.10
N ALA A 950 -14.77 -21.98 9.29
CA ALA A 950 -15.14 -22.69 8.07
C ALA A 950 -14.24 -22.33 6.87
N SER A 951 -13.60 -21.15 6.89
CA SER A 951 -12.64 -20.72 5.85
C SER A 951 -11.19 -20.61 6.34
N ALA A 952 -10.93 -20.87 7.63
CA ALA A 952 -9.63 -20.74 8.29
C ALA A 952 -8.94 -19.38 8.09
N VAL A 953 -9.72 -18.28 8.03
CA VAL A 953 -9.20 -16.91 7.93
C VAL A 953 -9.37 -16.19 9.27
N PHE A 954 -8.35 -15.44 9.69
CA PHE A 954 -8.27 -14.71 10.96
C PHE A 954 -8.08 -13.21 10.70
N ASP A 955 -8.55 -12.39 11.64
CA ASP A 955 -8.15 -10.99 11.75
C ASP A 955 -6.63 -10.88 11.92
N LYS A 956 -6.05 -9.90 11.24
CA LYS A 956 -4.62 -9.61 11.31
C LYS A 956 -4.36 -8.13 11.58
N LEU A 957 -3.53 -7.86 12.57
CA LEU A 957 -2.88 -6.57 12.74
C LEU A 957 -1.51 -6.63 12.07
N VAL A 958 -1.23 -5.74 11.11
CA VAL A 958 0.13 -5.51 10.60
C VAL A 958 0.68 -4.28 11.32
N THR A 959 1.86 -4.36 11.91
CA THR A 959 2.45 -3.29 12.73
C THR A 959 3.96 -3.21 12.60
N ASN A 960 4.55 -2.04 12.79
CA ASN A 960 6.01 -1.86 12.80
C ASN A 960 6.51 -1.75 14.24
N GLY A 961 6.51 -2.90 14.94
CA GLY A 961 6.84 -3.02 16.36
C GLY A 961 5.60 -3.17 17.23
N LEU A 962 5.58 -4.21 18.08
CA LEU A 962 4.48 -4.48 19.02
C LEU A 962 4.97 -4.50 20.47
N THR A 963 4.31 -3.72 21.33
CA THR A 963 4.46 -3.79 22.80
C THR A 963 3.17 -4.26 23.45
N LEU A 964 3.25 -5.32 24.26
CA LEU A 964 2.16 -5.94 25.00
C LEU A 964 2.40 -5.80 26.51
N GLN A 965 1.60 -4.98 27.19
CA GLN A 965 1.68 -4.80 28.65
C GLN A 965 0.70 -5.72 29.40
N ASN A 966 0.66 -7.01 29.06
CA ASN A 966 -0.39 -7.94 29.49
C ASN A 966 -1.80 -7.51 29.04
N ALA A 967 -1.94 -7.04 27.80
CA ALA A 967 -3.25 -6.87 27.17
C ALA A 967 -4.00 -8.23 27.09
N LYS A 968 -5.33 -8.20 26.99
CA LYS A 968 -6.14 -9.40 26.79
C LYS A 968 -6.20 -9.79 25.31
N LEU A 969 -6.17 -11.09 25.01
CA LEU A 969 -6.56 -11.65 23.70
C LEU A 969 -7.95 -12.29 23.82
N THR A 970 -8.83 -12.05 22.84
CA THR A 970 -10.12 -12.74 22.72
C THR A 970 -10.35 -13.19 21.29
N LEU A 971 -10.85 -14.42 21.12
CA LEU A 971 -11.19 -14.98 19.82
C LEU A 971 -12.72 -15.02 19.66
N THR A 972 -13.22 -14.54 18.52
CA THR A 972 -14.63 -14.62 18.13
C THR A 972 -14.75 -15.42 16.84
N ASN A 973 -15.42 -16.56 16.89
CA ASN A 973 -15.60 -17.44 15.74
C ASN A 973 -16.88 -17.08 14.96
N LEU A 974 -16.72 -16.63 13.73
CA LEU A 974 -17.79 -16.28 12.79
C LEU A 974 -18.18 -17.43 11.85
N GLY A 975 -17.44 -18.54 11.88
CA GLY A 975 -17.64 -19.72 11.01
C GLY A 975 -18.49 -20.84 11.62
N GLY A 976 -18.96 -20.67 12.87
CA GLY A 976 -19.69 -21.69 13.63
C GLY A 976 -18.77 -22.79 14.20
N ASP A 977 -19.36 -23.90 14.63
CA ASP A 977 -18.72 -24.95 15.43
C ASP A 977 -17.75 -25.87 14.65
N THR A 978 -17.15 -25.39 13.57
CA THR A 978 -16.15 -26.14 12.79
C THR A 978 -14.87 -26.32 13.62
N VAL A 979 -14.49 -27.58 13.86
CA VAL A 979 -13.25 -27.94 14.55
C VAL A 979 -12.09 -28.01 13.57
N LEU A 980 -11.10 -27.14 13.75
CA LEU A 980 -9.86 -27.08 13.00
C LEU A 980 -8.87 -28.13 13.54
N THR A 981 -8.37 -29.00 12.67
CA THR A 981 -7.49 -30.13 13.05
C THR A 981 -6.00 -29.87 12.83
N SER A 982 -5.66 -28.87 12.02
CA SER A 982 -4.29 -28.45 11.73
C SER A 982 -4.26 -27.02 11.20
N GLY A 983 -3.13 -26.33 11.35
CA GLY A 983 -2.89 -25.01 10.78
C GLY A 983 -2.13 -24.08 11.71
N SER A 984 -1.65 -22.96 11.16
CA SER A 984 -0.99 -21.88 11.90
C SER A 984 -1.24 -20.55 11.18
N TRP A 985 -1.75 -19.55 11.91
CA TRP A 985 -2.20 -18.27 11.38
C TRP A 985 -1.54 -17.12 12.11
N THR A 986 -1.03 -16.14 11.37
CA THR A 986 -0.47 -14.90 11.93
C THR A 986 -1.60 -13.94 12.28
N ILE A 987 -1.78 -13.66 13.57
CA ILE A 987 -2.72 -12.65 14.05
C ILE A 987 -2.02 -11.29 14.20
N VAL A 988 -0.72 -11.23 14.54
CA VAL A 988 0.06 -9.99 14.42
C VAL A 988 1.30 -10.20 13.58
N ASP A 989 1.40 -9.40 12.52
CA ASP A 989 2.46 -9.34 11.53
C ASP A 989 3.36 -8.14 11.87
N ASN A 990 4.48 -8.44 12.53
CA ASN A 990 5.39 -7.47 13.13
C ASN A 990 6.54 -7.16 12.17
N THR A 991 6.29 -6.21 11.28
CA THR A 991 7.21 -5.75 10.22
C THR A 991 8.49 -5.05 10.71
N SER A 992 8.66 -4.85 12.03
CA SER A 992 9.92 -4.37 12.60
C SER A 992 10.99 -5.46 12.62
N ALA A 993 12.25 -5.09 12.90
CA ALA A 993 13.31 -6.08 13.16
C ALA A 993 13.32 -6.58 14.63
N ASP A 994 12.59 -5.92 15.53
CA ASP A 994 12.60 -6.21 16.96
C ASP A 994 11.56 -7.29 17.34
N PRO A 995 11.83 -8.12 18.36
CA PRO A 995 10.86 -9.08 18.88
C PRO A 995 9.65 -8.38 19.50
N VAL A 996 8.51 -9.09 19.62
CA VAL A 996 7.37 -8.60 20.39
C VAL A 996 7.79 -8.33 21.83
N ALA A 997 7.60 -7.09 22.29
CA ALA A 997 7.93 -6.68 23.64
C ALA A 997 6.80 -7.05 24.62
N GLY A 998 6.92 -8.20 25.27
CA GLY A 998 5.96 -8.71 26.26
C GLY A 998 4.97 -9.74 25.70
N THR A 999 3.94 -10.09 26.47
CA THR A 999 2.96 -11.14 26.14
C THR A 999 1.53 -10.68 26.43
N PHE A 1000 0.54 -11.38 25.87
CA PHE A 1000 -0.85 -11.27 26.32
C PHE A 1000 -1.02 -11.84 27.73
N LEU A 1001 -2.05 -11.36 28.43
CA LEU A 1001 -2.35 -11.70 29.82
C LEU A 1001 -2.52 -13.21 30.02
N GLY A 1002 -1.64 -13.81 30.81
CA GLY A 1002 -1.68 -15.25 31.13
C GLY A 1002 -1.30 -16.18 29.96
N LEU A 1003 -0.81 -15.62 28.84
CA LEU A 1003 -0.45 -16.36 27.63
C LEU A 1003 1.05 -16.22 27.35
N ALA A 1004 1.88 -16.93 28.12
CA ALA A 1004 3.31 -17.07 27.82
C ALA A 1004 3.54 -17.83 26.49
N GLU A 1005 4.74 -17.79 25.94
CA GLU A 1005 5.12 -18.54 24.73
C GLU A 1005 4.68 -20.00 24.81
N GLY A 1006 3.92 -20.46 23.80
CA GLY A 1006 3.40 -21.81 23.74
C GLY A 1006 2.20 -22.12 24.65
N SER A 1007 1.59 -21.12 25.29
CA SER A 1007 0.32 -21.29 26.04
C SER A 1007 -0.86 -21.54 25.09
N THR A 1008 -1.94 -22.13 25.63
CA THR A 1008 -3.16 -22.39 24.86
C THR A 1008 -4.24 -21.33 25.08
N VAL A 1009 -4.88 -20.89 24.01
CA VAL A 1009 -6.10 -20.07 23.99
C VAL A 1009 -7.21 -20.83 23.25
N SER A 1010 -8.45 -20.73 23.71
CA SER A 1010 -9.60 -21.44 23.12
C SER A 1010 -10.84 -20.54 23.09
N ASP A 1011 -11.68 -20.73 22.07
CA ASP A 1011 -13.03 -20.16 21.96
C ASP A 1011 -14.13 -21.11 22.50
N GLY A 1012 -13.75 -22.29 22.98
CA GLY A 1012 -14.65 -23.37 23.44
C GLY A 1012 -14.83 -24.51 22.43
N VAL A 1013 -14.49 -24.30 21.15
CA VAL A 1013 -14.57 -25.32 20.08
C VAL A 1013 -13.16 -25.69 19.61
N ASN A 1014 -12.35 -24.68 19.32
CA ASN A 1014 -10.97 -24.80 18.85
C ASN A 1014 -9.99 -24.44 19.96
N THR A 1015 -8.84 -25.11 19.99
CA THR A 1015 -7.75 -24.81 20.94
C THR A 1015 -6.46 -24.53 20.18
N PHE A 1016 -5.95 -23.31 20.34
CA PHE A 1016 -4.77 -22.82 19.66
C PHE A 1016 -3.61 -22.66 20.64
N LYS A 1017 -2.40 -22.99 20.23
CA LYS A 1017 -1.13 -22.65 20.88
C LYS A 1017 -0.60 -21.34 20.30
N ILE A 1018 -0.33 -20.35 21.16
CA ILE A 1018 0.22 -19.05 20.76
C ILE A 1018 1.75 -19.09 20.66
N SER A 1019 2.32 -18.33 19.72
CA SER A 1019 3.74 -18.01 19.68
C SER A 1019 3.95 -16.52 19.40
N TYR A 1020 5.01 -15.93 19.97
CA TYR A 1020 5.46 -14.54 19.76
C TYR A 1020 6.72 -14.45 18.88
N ILE A 1021 7.17 -15.59 18.38
CA ILE A 1021 8.34 -15.76 17.49
C ILE A 1021 7.95 -16.50 16.20
N GLY A 1022 6.65 -16.46 15.85
CA GLY A 1022 6.12 -17.10 14.66
C GLY A 1022 6.45 -16.33 13.38
N GLY A 1023 5.95 -16.83 12.25
CA GLY A 1023 6.06 -16.19 10.94
C GLY A 1023 7.51 -15.93 10.52
N THR A 1024 7.91 -14.65 10.52
CA THR A 1024 9.25 -14.16 10.19
C THR A 1024 10.26 -14.27 11.36
N GLY A 1025 9.81 -14.62 12.56
CA GLY A 1025 10.64 -14.83 13.76
C GLY A 1025 10.29 -13.91 14.94
N ASN A 1026 9.38 -12.95 14.73
CA ASN A 1026 8.91 -11.98 15.71
C ASN A 1026 7.40 -11.66 15.55
N ASP A 1027 6.65 -12.52 14.85
CA ASP A 1027 5.20 -12.39 14.66
C ASP A 1027 4.42 -13.10 15.78
N VAL A 1028 3.19 -12.65 16.02
CA VAL A 1028 2.24 -13.39 16.87
C VAL A 1028 1.41 -14.34 16.02
N THR A 1029 1.58 -15.64 16.26
CA THR A 1029 0.82 -16.70 15.57
C THR A 1029 -0.03 -17.53 16.53
N LEU A 1030 -1.11 -18.09 15.99
CA LEU A 1030 -1.95 -19.12 16.62
C LEU A 1030 -1.85 -20.40 15.79
N SER A 1031 -1.51 -21.52 16.41
CA SER A 1031 -1.39 -22.83 15.76
C SER A 1031 -2.29 -23.86 16.44
N ILE A 1032 -2.76 -24.91 15.76
CA ILE A 1032 -3.60 -25.92 16.44
C ILE A 1032 -2.78 -26.69 17.49
N ALA A 1033 -3.28 -26.72 18.73
CA ALA A 1033 -2.59 -27.33 19.86
C ALA A 1033 -2.54 -28.86 19.71
N GLY A 1034 -1.38 -29.40 19.28
CA GLY A 1034 -1.15 -30.83 19.10
C GLY A 1034 -0.52 -31.23 17.76
N GLY A 1035 -0.32 -30.30 16.83
CA GLY A 1035 0.43 -30.56 15.59
C GLY A 1035 1.96 -30.58 15.79
N PRO A 1036 2.73 -31.32 14.97
CA PRO A 1036 4.20 -31.25 14.96
C PRO A 1036 4.67 -29.85 14.53
N LEU A 1037 5.69 -29.33 15.22
CA LEU A 1037 6.29 -28.02 14.93
C LEU A 1037 7.31 -28.12 13.79
N PRO A 1038 7.35 -27.20 12.81
CA PRO A 1038 8.34 -27.22 11.73
C PRO A 1038 9.66 -26.53 12.11
N VAL A 1039 10.80 -27.09 11.69
CA VAL A 1039 12.12 -26.45 11.76
C VAL A 1039 12.48 -25.74 10.45
N THR A 1040 12.95 -24.50 10.52
CA THR A 1040 13.35 -23.72 9.33
C THR A 1040 14.84 -23.87 9.01
N TRP A 1041 15.12 -24.59 7.93
CA TRP A 1041 16.48 -24.91 7.45
C TRP A 1041 17.09 -23.78 6.61
N LEU A 1042 18.18 -23.13 7.08
CA LEU A 1042 18.82 -22.03 6.34
C LEU A 1042 19.62 -22.52 5.13
N ASP A 1043 20.50 -23.50 5.31
CA ASP A 1043 21.30 -24.04 4.22
C ASP A 1043 21.78 -25.47 4.52
N PHE A 1044 21.85 -26.32 3.50
CA PHE A 1044 22.44 -27.66 3.52
C PHE A 1044 22.96 -27.99 2.12
N ARG A 1045 24.24 -28.36 2.01
CA ARG A 1045 24.96 -28.56 0.74
C ARG A 1045 25.81 -29.82 0.79
N ALA A 1046 26.10 -30.36 -0.39
CA ALA A 1046 27.11 -31.39 -0.62
C ALA A 1046 28.08 -30.93 -1.72
N SER A 1047 29.38 -31.19 -1.55
CA SER A 1047 30.40 -30.96 -2.56
C SER A 1047 31.47 -32.05 -2.53
N VAL A 1048 32.05 -32.39 -3.69
CA VAL A 1048 33.15 -33.36 -3.75
C VAL A 1048 34.46 -32.69 -3.38
N THR A 1049 35.24 -33.33 -2.50
CA THR A 1049 36.58 -32.87 -2.12
C THR A 1049 37.62 -33.26 -3.17
N GLY A 1050 38.84 -32.71 -3.09
CA GLY A 1050 39.93 -33.03 -4.01
C GLY A 1050 40.30 -34.52 -4.05
N ASP A 1051 40.01 -35.26 -2.97
CA ASP A 1051 40.33 -36.68 -2.82
C ASP A 1051 39.17 -37.62 -3.20
N GLY A 1052 38.01 -37.07 -3.59
CA GLY A 1052 36.85 -37.85 -4.05
C GLY A 1052 35.84 -38.22 -2.95
N GLU A 1053 36.01 -37.66 -1.75
CA GLU A 1053 35.05 -37.72 -0.63
C GLU A 1053 33.95 -36.66 -0.82
N VAL A 1054 32.87 -36.72 -0.06
CA VAL A 1054 31.81 -35.70 -0.09
C VAL A 1054 31.78 -34.92 1.22
N LEU A 1055 32.04 -33.61 1.15
CA LEU A 1055 31.80 -32.68 2.25
C LEU A 1055 30.34 -32.23 2.23
N LEU A 1056 29.63 -32.53 3.32
CA LEU A 1056 28.33 -31.98 3.65
C LEU A 1056 28.51 -30.77 4.57
N SER A 1057 27.75 -29.71 4.37
CA SER A 1057 27.74 -28.54 5.26
C SER A 1057 26.34 -27.95 5.41
N TRP A 1058 25.96 -27.53 6.62
CA TRP A 1058 24.66 -26.92 6.89
C TRP A 1058 24.67 -25.85 7.97
N ALA A 1059 23.59 -25.06 8.00
CA ALA A 1059 23.26 -24.10 9.04
C ALA A 1059 21.75 -24.07 9.28
N THR A 1060 21.36 -23.75 10.51
CA THR A 1060 19.99 -23.81 11.04
C THR A 1060 19.55 -22.43 11.55
N ALA A 1061 18.29 -22.05 11.31
CA ALA A 1061 17.76 -20.78 11.84
C ALA A 1061 17.50 -20.89 13.34
N ASP A 1062 16.87 -21.99 13.73
CA ASP A 1062 16.58 -22.35 15.11
C ASP A 1062 16.81 -23.84 15.35
N GLU A 1063 17.09 -24.20 16.60
CA GLU A 1063 17.42 -25.56 17.06
C GLU A 1063 16.79 -25.88 18.42
N ARG A 1064 15.77 -25.12 18.82
CA ARG A 1064 15.06 -25.36 20.08
C ARG A 1064 14.51 -26.79 20.08
N ASN A 1065 14.93 -27.54 21.10
CA ASN A 1065 14.66 -28.96 21.32
C ASN A 1065 15.45 -29.99 20.49
N ASN A 1066 16.38 -29.57 19.62
CA ASN A 1066 17.28 -30.49 18.90
C ASN A 1066 18.22 -31.24 19.86
N HIS A 1067 18.35 -32.56 19.70
CA HIS A 1067 19.35 -33.39 20.37
C HIS A 1067 20.57 -33.61 19.45
N HIS A 1068 20.36 -34.04 18.20
CA HIS A 1068 21.41 -34.19 17.18
C HIS A 1068 20.85 -34.27 15.75
N PHE A 1069 21.73 -34.08 14.77
CA PHE A 1069 21.46 -34.42 13.37
C PHE A 1069 21.98 -35.83 13.05
N GLU A 1070 21.13 -36.65 12.45
CA GLU A 1070 21.49 -37.92 11.81
C GLU A 1070 21.67 -37.66 10.30
N ILE A 1071 22.87 -37.91 9.80
CA ILE A 1071 23.24 -37.72 8.39
C ILE A 1071 22.90 -39.02 7.68
N GLN A 1072 22.04 -38.93 6.67
CA GLN A 1072 21.62 -40.10 5.90
C GLN A 1072 22.00 -39.97 4.42
N ARG A 1073 22.29 -41.11 3.78
CA ARG A 1073 22.70 -41.23 2.37
C ARG A 1073 21.80 -42.21 1.62
N SER A 1074 21.63 -41.99 0.32
CA SER A 1074 20.81 -42.83 -0.55
C SER A 1074 21.41 -42.95 -1.96
N ALA A 1075 21.17 -44.08 -2.62
CA ALA A 1075 21.49 -44.32 -4.02
C ALA A 1075 20.36 -43.86 -4.98
N ASP A 1076 19.13 -43.75 -4.49
CA ASP A 1076 17.90 -43.59 -5.29
C ASP A 1076 17.00 -42.44 -4.82
N ALA A 1077 17.46 -41.67 -3.82
CA ALA A 1077 16.72 -40.63 -3.09
C ALA A 1077 15.43 -41.13 -2.39
N ARG A 1078 15.28 -42.44 -2.16
CA ARG A 1078 14.10 -43.06 -1.52
C ARG A 1078 14.50 -43.86 -0.29
N GLN A 1079 15.45 -44.77 -0.44
CA GLN A 1079 15.98 -45.58 0.65
C GLN A 1079 17.24 -44.93 1.21
N PHE A 1080 17.15 -44.44 2.46
CA PHE A 1080 18.21 -43.70 3.13
C PHE A 1080 18.81 -44.50 4.28
N GLU A 1081 20.12 -44.74 4.24
CA GLU A 1081 20.91 -45.33 5.33
C GLU A 1081 21.55 -44.22 6.18
N ALA A 1082 21.63 -44.42 7.50
CA ALA A 1082 22.36 -43.51 8.39
C ALA A 1082 23.88 -43.74 8.24
N ILE A 1083 24.63 -42.68 7.90
CA ILE A 1083 26.09 -42.74 7.72
C ILE A 1083 26.88 -42.02 8.82
N GLY A 1084 26.21 -41.25 9.69
CA GLY A 1084 26.81 -40.64 10.86
C GLY A 1084 25.84 -39.75 11.63
N THR A 1085 26.28 -39.22 12.76
CA THR A 1085 25.53 -38.24 13.57
C THR A 1085 26.43 -37.06 13.94
N VAL A 1086 25.86 -35.86 14.01
CA VAL A 1086 26.54 -34.64 14.47
C VAL A 1086 25.68 -34.00 15.58
N PRO A 1087 26.22 -33.83 16.79
CA PRO A 1087 25.51 -33.19 17.89
C PRO A 1087 25.32 -31.69 17.62
N GLN A 1088 24.34 -31.08 18.31
CA GLN A 1088 24.12 -29.63 18.26
C GLN A 1088 25.38 -28.81 18.66
N SER A 1089 25.48 -27.59 18.12
CA SER A 1089 26.61 -26.68 18.26
C SER A 1089 26.13 -25.24 18.44
N ALA A 1090 26.68 -24.54 19.43
CA ALA A 1090 26.36 -23.13 19.69
C ALA A 1090 26.62 -22.19 18.49
N ALA A 1091 27.44 -22.62 17.52
CA ALA A 1091 27.71 -21.86 16.29
C ALA A 1091 26.63 -22.02 15.20
N ARG A 1092 25.66 -22.94 15.35
CA ARG A 1092 24.59 -23.27 14.39
C ARG A 1092 25.08 -23.52 12.96
N ARG A 1093 26.31 -24.03 12.84
CA ARG A 1093 27.02 -24.33 11.60
C ARG A 1093 27.74 -25.65 11.75
N TYR A 1094 27.60 -26.49 10.74
CA TYR A 1094 27.96 -27.89 10.83
C TYR A 1094 28.59 -28.38 9.54
N ALA A 1095 29.40 -29.43 9.65
CA ALA A 1095 29.95 -30.15 8.53
C ALA A 1095 30.06 -31.64 8.87
N PHE A 1096 30.00 -32.47 7.83
CA PHE A 1096 30.21 -33.91 7.91
C PHE A 1096 30.85 -34.39 6.60
N THR A 1097 31.88 -35.23 6.65
CA THR A 1097 32.51 -35.77 5.44
C THR A 1097 32.17 -37.23 5.26
N ASP A 1098 31.49 -37.58 4.15
CA ASP A 1098 31.39 -38.96 3.71
C ASP A 1098 32.66 -39.35 2.94
N VAL A 1099 33.49 -40.16 3.61
CA VAL A 1099 34.77 -40.68 3.10
C VAL A 1099 34.61 -41.92 2.20
N ARG A 1100 33.38 -42.42 1.99
CA ARG A 1100 33.07 -43.56 1.11
C ARG A 1100 31.77 -43.33 0.32
N PRO A 1101 31.65 -42.23 -0.45
CA PRO A 1101 30.42 -41.91 -1.19
C PRO A 1101 30.08 -42.98 -2.22
N LEU A 1102 28.79 -43.05 -2.59
CA LEU A 1102 28.32 -44.00 -3.60
C LEU A 1102 28.85 -43.60 -4.99
N SER A 1103 29.26 -44.61 -5.76
CA SER A 1103 29.71 -44.44 -7.15
C SER A 1103 28.54 -43.99 -8.01
N GLY A 1104 28.66 -42.82 -8.66
CA GLY A 1104 27.54 -42.19 -9.35
C GLY A 1104 27.04 -40.96 -8.60
N ILE A 1105 25.73 -40.72 -8.68
CA ILE A 1105 25.06 -39.72 -7.84
C ILE A 1105 24.89 -40.31 -6.44
N SER A 1106 25.38 -39.60 -5.43
CA SER A 1106 25.02 -39.82 -4.03
C SER A 1106 23.99 -38.78 -3.61
N TYR A 1107 22.90 -39.22 -2.97
CA TYR A 1107 21.91 -38.35 -2.34
C TYR A 1107 22.13 -38.33 -0.83
N TYR A 1108 21.99 -37.16 -0.20
CA TYR A 1108 22.13 -37.00 1.25
C TYR A 1108 20.96 -36.19 1.81
N ARG A 1109 20.56 -36.50 3.03
CA ARG A 1109 19.62 -35.67 3.82
C ARG A 1109 20.05 -35.61 5.27
N LEU A 1110 19.54 -34.61 5.98
CA LEU A 1110 19.65 -34.52 7.43
C LEU A 1110 18.33 -34.98 8.04
N LYS A 1111 18.41 -35.66 9.18
CA LYS A 1111 17.28 -35.93 10.06
C LYS A 1111 17.59 -35.27 11.40
N GLN A 1112 16.88 -34.22 11.76
CA GLN A 1112 16.92 -33.71 13.13
C GLN A 1112 16.26 -34.74 14.04
N VAL A 1113 16.85 -35.00 15.20
CA VAL A 1113 16.24 -35.79 16.26
C VAL A 1113 16.20 -34.90 17.50
N ASP A 1114 15.02 -34.75 18.08
CA ASP A 1114 14.77 -33.88 19.23
C ASP A 1114 15.01 -34.60 20.56
N ASN A 1115 15.05 -33.85 21.67
CA ASN A 1115 15.34 -34.39 23.01
C ASN A 1115 14.28 -35.36 23.55
N ASP A 1116 13.06 -35.35 22.99
CA ASP A 1116 11.98 -36.29 23.30
C ASP A 1116 11.96 -37.52 22.35
N GLY A 1117 12.85 -37.56 21.36
CA GLY A 1117 12.92 -38.62 20.35
C GLY A 1117 12.04 -38.42 19.12
N ALA A 1118 11.30 -37.31 19.03
CA ALA A 1118 10.69 -36.88 17.76
C ALA A 1118 11.77 -36.60 16.71
N TYR A 1119 11.41 -36.62 15.42
CA TYR A 1119 12.36 -36.32 14.35
C TYR A 1119 11.71 -35.67 13.13
N GLU A 1120 12.48 -34.81 12.45
CA GLU A 1120 12.12 -34.19 11.18
C GLU A 1120 13.23 -34.47 10.14
N THR A 1121 12.87 -34.80 8.90
CA THR A 1121 13.86 -34.96 7.81
C THR A 1121 13.92 -33.71 6.93
N GLY A 1122 15.07 -33.03 6.93
CA GLY A 1122 15.35 -31.89 6.07
C GLY A 1122 15.59 -32.26 4.60
N ARG A 1123 15.84 -31.23 3.79
CA ARG A 1123 15.95 -31.33 2.32
C ARG A 1123 17.01 -32.34 1.86
N VAL A 1124 16.73 -33.03 0.75
CA VAL A 1124 17.71 -33.89 0.06
C VAL A 1124 18.62 -33.03 -0.81
N VAL A 1125 19.92 -33.29 -0.77
CA VAL A 1125 20.92 -32.75 -1.72
C VAL A 1125 21.56 -33.90 -2.48
N SER A 1126 21.89 -33.69 -3.75
CA SER A 1126 22.65 -34.64 -4.55
C SER A 1126 24.05 -34.12 -4.83
N VAL A 1127 24.98 -35.04 -5.04
CA VAL A 1127 26.31 -34.74 -5.58
C VAL A 1127 26.71 -35.87 -6.52
N ASP A 1128 27.27 -35.50 -7.66
CA ASP A 1128 27.73 -36.47 -8.65
C ASP A 1128 29.22 -36.73 -8.48
N THR A 1129 29.59 -37.99 -8.30
CA THR A 1129 31.00 -38.43 -8.23
C THR A 1129 31.54 -38.86 -9.60
N ARG A 1130 30.67 -38.95 -10.63
CA ARG A 1130 31.08 -39.28 -12.01
C ARG A 1130 32.05 -38.22 -12.53
N GLY A 1131 33.20 -38.68 -13.03
CA GLY A 1131 34.26 -37.82 -13.54
C GLY A 1131 35.41 -37.52 -12.55
N THR A 1132 35.39 -38.11 -11.35
CA THR A 1132 36.45 -37.90 -10.34
C THR A 1132 37.51 -39.01 -10.37
N PHE A 1133 38.78 -38.62 -10.22
CA PHE A 1133 39.91 -39.55 -10.13
C PHE A 1133 40.18 -39.91 -8.67
N GLN A 1134 40.03 -41.20 -8.32
CA GLN A 1134 40.19 -41.71 -6.96
C GLN A 1134 41.36 -42.70 -6.87
N VAL A 1135 42.05 -42.71 -5.73
CA VAL A 1135 43.13 -43.66 -5.40
C VAL A 1135 42.86 -44.24 -4.02
N GLY A 1136 42.57 -45.55 -3.94
CA GLY A 1136 42.21 -46.19 -2.68
C GLY A 1136 42.49 -47.70 -2.65
N PRO A 1137 42.70 -48.31 -1.46
CA PRO A 1137 42.81 -47.66 -0.16
C PRO A 1137 44.06 -46.78 -0.05
N ASN A 1138 43.99 -45.73 0.76
CA ASN A 1138 45.10 -44.83 1.05
C ASN A 1138 44.87 -44.25 2.46
N PRO A 1139 45.69 -44.59 3.47
CA PRO A 1139 46.92 -45.39 3.42
C PRO A 1139 46.72 -46.84 2.97
N SER A 1140 47.78 -47.51 2.53
CA SER A 1140 47.78 -48.93 2.15
C SER A 1140 49.10 -49.61 2.48
N SER A 1141 49.05 -50.89 2.86
CA SER A 1141 50.21 -51.74 3.13
C SER A 1141 50.45 -52.83 2.07
N ASP A 1142 49.72 -52.78 0.96
CA ASP A 1142 49.83 -53.80 -0.10
C ASP A 1142 49.70 -53.18 -1.50
N MET A 1143 48.53 -52.61 -1.81
CA MET A 1143 48.21 -52.09 -3.13
C MET A 1143 47.26 -50.89 -3.09
N VAL A 1144 47.33 -50.04 -4.11
CA VAL A 1144 46.37 -48.95 -4.35
C VAL A 1144 45.64 -49.18 -5.67
N ARG A 1145 44.34 -48.90 -5.71
CA ARG A 1145 43.50 -49.02 -6.89
C ARG A 1145 43.06 -47.66 -7.38
N LEU A 1146 43.22 -47.46 -8.69
CA LEU A 1146 42.84 -46.28 -9.44
C LEU A 1146 41.40 -46.43 -9.93
N ARG A 1147 40.58 -45.41 -9.73
CA ARG A 1147 39.31 -45.23 -10.46
C ARG A 1147 39.43 -43.98 -11.32
N LEU A 1148 39.13 -44.14 -12.60
CA LEU A 1148 39.23 -43.07 -13.58
C LEU A 1148 37.89 -42.33 -13.73
N PRO A 1149 37.92 -41.07 -14.20
CA PRO A 1149 36.76 -40.41 -14.78
C PRO A 1149 36.07 -41.30 -15.83
N GLU A 1150 34.75 -41.26 -15.88
CA GLU A 1150 33.94 -41.99 -16.87
C GLU A 1150 34.32 -41.55 -18.29
N GLY A 1151 34.48 -42.50 -19.21
CA GLY A 1151 34.92 -42.24 -20.58
C GLY A 1151 36.41 -41.93 -20.77
N SER A 1152 37.29 -42.35 -19.85
CA SER A 1152 38.74 -42.23 -19.99
C SER A 1152 39.50 -43.53 -19.71
N ALA A 1153 40.66 -43.71 -20.33
CA ALA A 1153 41.56 -44.83 -20.11
C ALA A 1153 42.91 -44.39 -19.52
N LEU A 1154 43.57 -45.27 -18.78
CA LEU A 1154 44.89 -44.99 -18.21
C LEU A 1154 45.95 -45.20 -19.29
N GLU A 1155 46.65 -44.14 -19.68
CA GLU A 1155 47.81 -44.24 -20.57
C GLU A 1155 49.03 -44.73 -19.77
N ARG A 1156 49.30 -44.15 -18.59
CA ARG A 1156 50.45 -44.47 -17.73
C ARG A 1156 50.21 -44.02 -16.30
N VAL A 1157 50.81 -44.70 -15.33
CA VAL A 1157 50.93 -44.20 -13.96
C VAL A 1157 52.34 -44.37 -13.42
N GLN A 1158 52.84 -43.35 -12.72
CA GLN A 1158 54.14 -43.33 -12.08
C GLN A 1158 53.97 -43.06 -10.59
N VAL A 1159 54.78 -43.68 -9.75
CA VAL A 1159 54.91 -43.33 -8.33
C VAL A 1159 56.32 -42.77 -8.12
N THR A 1160 56.45 -41.61 -7.50
CA THR A 1160 57.73 -41.02 -7.12
C THR A 1160 57.84 -40.93 -5.60
N ASP A 1161 59.07 -41.01 -5.08
CA ASP A 1161 59.33 -40.53 -3.72
C ASP A 1161 59.25 -38.99 -3.67
N LEU A 1162 59.36 -38.42 -2.46
CA LEU A 1162 59.27 -36.96 -2.24
C LEU A 1162 60.46 -36.16 -2.84
N SER A 1163 61.53 -36.82 -3.29
CA SER A 1163 62.62 -36.17 -4.04
C SER A 1163 62.33 -36.06 -5.55
N GLY A 1164 61.19 -36.60 -6.01
CA GLY A 1164 60.81 -36.64 -7.42
C GLY A 1164 61.40 -37.82 -8.19
N ARG A 1165 62.18 -38.70 -7.54
CA ARG A 1165 62.70 -39.93 -8.16
C ARG A 1165 61.56 -40.93 -8.34
N VAL A 1166 61.38 -41.41 -9.57
CA VAL A 1166 60.40 -42.46 -9.92
C VAL A 1166 60.81 -43.78 -9.25
N VAL A 1167 59.91 -44.37 -8.47
CA VAL A 1167 60.07 -45.65 -7.78
C VAL A 1167 59.16 -46.76 -8.33
N LEU A 1168 58.08 -46.40 -9.03
CA LEU A 1168 57.20 -47.31 -9.75
C LEU A 1168 56.79 -46.68 -11.09
N THR A 1169 56.61 -47.48 -12.14
CA THR A 1169 55.86 -47.10 -13.34
C THR A 1169 55.05 -48.31 -13.80
N ASP A 1170 53.80 -48.09 -14.16
CA ASP A 1170 52.82 -49.13 -14.53
C ASP A 1170 51.79 -48.56 -15.51
N HIS A 1171 50.94 -49.43 -16.04
CA HIS A 1171 49.80 -49.11 -16.92
C HIS A 1171 48.48 -49.70 -16.42
N ARG A 1172 48.48 -50.34 -15.24
CA ARG A 1172 47.31 -51.00 -14.64
C ARG A 1172 46.59 -50.09 -13.65
N LEU A 1173 45.27 -50.28 -13.54
CA LEU A 1173 44.43 -49.63 -12.52
C LEU A 1173 44.65 -50.15 -11.09
N THR A 1174 45.54 -51.10 -10.87
CA THR A 1174 45.88 -51.62 -9.53
C THR A 1174 47.39 -51.72 -9.42
N LEU A 1175 47.96 -51.03 -8.44
CA LEU A 1175 49.40 -50.88 -8.24
C LEU A 1175 49.81 -51.56 -6.94
N SER A 1176 50.76 -52.50 -7.03
CA SER A 1176 51.43 -53.06 -5.86
C SER A 1176 52.40 -52.03 -5.29
N LEU A 1177 52.29 -51.75 -4.00
CA LEU A 1177 53.28 -51.01 -3.22
C LEU A 1177 54.31 -51.93 -2.55
N ARG A 1178 54.06 -53.26 -2.52
CA ARG A 1178 55.03 -54.25 -2.01
C ARG A 1178 56.41 -54.06 -2.66
N GLY A 1179 57.43 -53.91 -1.83
CA GLY A 1179 58.82 -53.64 -2.26
C GLY A 1179 59.22 -52.17 -2.23
N LEU A 1180 58.28 -51.24 -2.03
CA LEU A 1180 58.57 -49.88 -1.60
C LEU A 1180 58.82 -49.84 -0.08
N ALA A 1181 59.57 -48.86 0.40
CA ALA A 1181 59.69 -48.60 1.85
C ALA A 1181 58.37 -48.04 2.40
N ALA A 1182 58.13 -48.12 3.71
CA ALA A 1182 57.06 -47.34 4.33
C ALA A 1182 57.35 -45.84 4.19
N GLY A 1183 56.34 -45.05 3.82
CA GLY A 1183 56.51 -43.61 3.59
C GLY A 1183 55.51 -42.98 2.62
N MET A 1184 55.65 -41.68 2.46
CA MET A 1184 54.83 -40.86 1.56
C MET A 1184 55.40 -40.85 0.14
N TYR A 1185 54.51 -41.05 -0.83
CA TYR A 1185 54.83 -41.03 -2.25
C TYR A 1185 53.85 -40.14 -3.03
N LEU A 1186 54.23 -39.73 -4.24
CA LEU A 1186 53.37 -39.05 -5.20
C LEU A 1186 53.05 -40.00 -6.36
N LEU A 1187 51.77 -40.34 -6.51
CA LEU A 1187 51.24 -41.04 -7.67
C LEU A 1187 50.82 -40.02 -8.72
N LYS A 1188 51.33 -40.17 -9.95
CA LYS A 1188 51.00 -39.36 -11.13
C LYS A 1188 50.41 -40.28 -12.21
N ALA A 1189 49.12 -40.17 -12.48
CA ALA A 1189 48.42 -40.89 -13.55
C ALA A 1189 48.17 -39.98 -14.75
N GLU A 1190 48.37 -40.51 -15.94
CA GLU A 1190 48.26 -39.84 -17.23
C GLU A 1190 47.25 -40.65 -18.05
N LEU A 1191 46.24 -39.97 -18.60
CA LEU A 1191 45.12 -40.59 -19.29
C LEU A 1191 45.23 -40.40 -20.80
N ASP A 1192 44.57 -41.28 -21.55
CA ASP A 1192 44.47 -41.29 -23.02
C ASP A 1192 44.02 -39.96 -23.66
N ASN A 1193 43.31 -39.13 -22.92
CA ASN A 1193 42.90 -37.78 -23.31
C ASN A 1193 43.91 -36.67 -22.92
N GLY A 1194 45.14 -37.03 -22.55
CA GLY A 1194 46.22 -36.13 -22.16
C GLY A 1194 46.08 -35.49 -20.77
N ARG A 1195 45.04 -35.84 -19.99
CA ARG A 1195 44.87 -35.32 -18.63
C ARG A 1195 45.81 -36.04 -17.65
N VAL A 1196 46.48 -35.26 -16.81
CA VAL A 1196 47.37 -35.75 -15.76
C VAL A 1196 46.78 -35.46 -14.38
N PHE A 1197 46.72 -36.49 -13.53
CA PHE A 1197 46.28 -36.43 -12.15
C PHE A 1197 47.42 -36.78 -11.20
N THR A 1198 47.62 -35.97 -10.17
CA THR A 1198 48.58 -36.27 -9.10
C THR A 1198 47.87 -36.46 -7.76
N ARG A 1199 48.24 -37.49 -7.00
CA ARG A 1199 47.75 -37.79 -5.65
C ARG A 1199 48.89 -38.19 -4.74
N ARG A 1200 48.79 -37.86 -3.45
CA ARG A 1200 49.69 -38.37 -2.42
C ARG A 1200 49.20 -39.74 -1.97
N ILE A 1201 50.09 -40.72 -1.84
CA ILE A 1201 49.78 -42.02 -1.25
C ILE A 1201 50.72 -42.31 -0.08
N LEU A 1202 50.20 -42.92 0.99
CA LEU A 1202 50.98 -43.39 2.13
C LEU A 1202 51.10 -44.91 2.07
N HIS A 1203 52.33 -45.40 1.89
CA HIS A 1203 52.66 -46.81 2.06
C HIS A 1203 52.96 -47.07 3.55
N GLN A 1204 52.32 -48.07 4.14
CA GLN A 1204 52.56 -48.51 5.51
C GLN A 1204 53.20 -49.90 5.52
N GLU A 1205 54.04 -50.19 6.51
CA GLU A 1205 54.45 -51.57 6.79
C GLU A 1205 53.23 -52.43 7.20
N GLN A 1206 53.28 -53.74 6.91
CA GLN A 1206 52.24 -54.71 7.29
C GLN A 1206 52.34 -55.11 8.76
#